data_AF-A0A4C1VHL6-F1
#
_entry.id   AF-A0A4C1VHL6-F1
#
_cell.length_a   1.000
_cell.length_b   1.000
_cell.length_c   1.000
_cell.angle_alpha   90.00
_cell.angle_beta   90.00
_cell.angle_gamma   90.00
#
_symmetry.space_group_name_H-M   'P 1'
#
loop_
_entity.id
_entity.type
_entity.pdbx_description
1 polymer ?
#
loop_
_entity_poly.entity_id
_entity_poly.type
_entity_poly.pdbx_seq_one_letter_code
_entity_poly.pdbx_strand_id
1 'polypeptide(L)'
;MMATMAPGGPGDPHTQMNTYRSYVTMLADAGAKDEIKLKAAQELSENFEVILSSPQYPQFLDHSLKIFLKILQEGEPHFIAEYNIQQVRKLILEMIHRLPISETLRPYVKSILILMLKLMEIENEENVLVCLKIFMELHKQYRPAYTPEVDIHKFLQWVKGIYSDLPNHLPKIFEPKPTIRVKDLSEVNIEQLLQETYTVTPIHTEKKLIDGTVVTYNLIPKSVLSLKVIQELPIIVVLMYQLYKQNVHQEVSNFIPLIMETITLQPAASHRQSASFNKEVFVDFLSAQIKTLAFLAYIIRIYQDTIANHANLMVKGIIGLLTLCPPEVAHVRKELVIATRHILATDLRLKFVPYMERLFDEDVLLGGGWSVHESLRPLAYSTLADLVHHVRQHLPLSDLAIAAHLFSKNVHDESLPTTIQTMSCKLLLNLVDCIRQRSEIDATQSSTTQPQGRQLLMRILEVFVLKFKTISKLQLPALLAKCKQVTSTPNTPTSQNAPSTTVETKIDEEKPSTDFLDSLSKPEDKSKIGFPSSQMNNLNVGDYRTLVKTLVCGVKTITWGCASCKSATNNEGTTTMSAQKQFSARETLVFIRLVKWGLQSLDIYTLAAPRVPAAPPTQPPAPHVRSKEEKEVLEHFSGVFSMMNPQTFQEIFTATISHMVERINKI
;
A
#
# COMPACT_ATOMS: atom_id res chain seq x y z
N MET A 1 23.03 -56.40 -7.28
CA MET A 1 22.53 -57.07 -6.05
C MET A 1 21.98 -55.99 -5.14
N MET A 2 20.66 -55.80 -5.15
CA MET A 2 19.98 -54.83 -4.30
C MET A 2 19.78 -55.44 -2.91
N ALA A 3 20.36 -54.81 -1.90
CA ALA A 3 19.97 -55.02 -0.51
C ALA A 3 18.96 -53.92 -0.14
N THR A 4 17.73 -54.35 0.13
CA THR A 4 16.68 -53.58 0.79
C THR A 4 17.18 -53.08 2.14
N MET A 5 17.34 -51.77 2.32
CA MET A 5 17.63 -51.17 3.62
C MET A 5 16.31 -50.87 4.35
N ALA A 6 16.14 -51.52 5.50
CA ALA A 6 15.03 -51.33 6.44
C ALA A 6 15.10 -49.95 7.13
N PRO A 7 13.98 -49.41 7.64
CA PRO A 7 13.96 -48.15 8.36
C PRO A 7 14.54 -48.37 9.77
N GLY A 8 15.81 -48.03 9.96
CA GLY A 8 16.50 -48.12 11.24
C GLY A 8 16.27 -46.87 12.11
N GLY A 9 16.09 -47.08 13.42
CA GLY A 9 16.01 -46.04 14.45
C GLY A 9 17.24 -45.11 14.51
N PRO A 10 17.34 -44.20 15.49
CA PRO A 10 18.29 -43.09 15.46
C PRO A 10 19.73 -43.61 15.50
N GLY A 11 20.32 -43.81 14.32
CA GLY A 11 21.70 -44.22 14.16
C GLY A 11 22.65 -43.16 14.71
N ASP A 12 23.87 -43.60 15.04
CA ASP A 12 24.99 -42.73 15.41
C ASP A 12 25.09 -41.52 14.45
N PRO A 13 25.12 -40.27 14.94
CA PRO A 13 25.18 -39.06 14.12
C PRO A 13 26.28 -39.08 13.05
N HIS A 14 27.39 -39.77 13.31
CA HIS A 14 28.48 -39.93 12.34
C HIS A 14 28.09 -40.82 11.16
N THR A 15 27.32 -41.88 11.40
CA THR A 15 26.85 -42.81 10.35
C THR A 15 25.80 -42.16 9.47
N GLN A 16 24.92 -41.36 10.07
CA GLN A 16 23.92 -40.57 9.32
C GLN A 16 24.59 -39.55 8.39
N MET A 17 25.61 -38.83 8.86
CA MET A 17 26.33 -37.87 8.02
C MET A 17 27.04 -38.52 6.82
N ASN A 18 27.63 -39.71 7.02
CA ASN A 18 28.23 -40.48 5.93
C ASN A 18 27.19 -40.89 4.88
N THR A 19 25.97 -41.21 5.31
CA THR A 19 24.85 -41.53 4.42
C THR A 19 24.47 -40.32 3.57
N TYR A 20 24.33 -39.13 4.18
CA TYR A 20 24.06 -37.89 3.45
C TYR A 20 25.17 -37.55 2.44
N ARG A 21 26.45 -37.73 2.79
CA ARG A 21 27.55 -37.55 1.82
C ARG A 21 27.47 -38.54 0.66
N SER A 22 27.05 -39.78 0.92
CA SER A 22 26.85 -40.78 -0.13
C SER A 22 25.74 -40.36 -1.09
N TYR A 23 24.63 -39.82 -0.58
CA TYR A 23 23.57 -39.26 -1.43
C TYR A 23 24.08 -38.11 -2.29
N VAL A 24 24.88 -37.18 -1.74
CA VAL A 24 25.51 -36.10 -2.53
C VAL A 24 26.37 -36.67 -3.66
N THR A 25 27.20 -37.68 -3.38
CA THR A 25 28.03 -38.32 -4.42
C THR A 25 27.17 -39.02 -5.48
N MET A 26 26.05 -39.65 -5.09
CA MET A 26 25.12 -40.30 -6.01
C MET A 26 24.46 -39.32 -6.99
N LEU A 27 24.29 -38.06 -6.62
CA LEU A 27 23.78 -37.02 -7.54
C LEU A 27 24.74 -36.76 -8.72
N ALA A 28 26.05 -36.90 -8.50
CA ALA A 28 27.08 -36.70 -9.51
C ALA A 28 27.32 -37.94 -10.41
N ASP A 29 26.76 -39.10 -10.06
CA ASP A 29 27.00 -40.34 -10.79
C ASP A 29 26.25 -40.33 -12.14
N ALA A 30 27.00 -40.38 -13.24
CA ALA A 30 26.45 -40.42 -14.58
C ALA A 30 25.68 -41.73 -14.88
N GLY A 31 25.99 -42.82 -14.17
CA GLY A 31 25.33 -44.12 -14.34
C GLY A 31 24.03 -44.27 -13.54
N ALA A 32 23.77 -43.39 -12.58
CA ALA A 32 22.57 -43.46 -11.74
C ALA A 32 21.32 -42.93 -12.48
N LYS A 33 20.20 -43.66 -12.34
CA LYS A 33 18.90 -43.25 -12.91
C LYS A 33 18.40 -41.95 -12.26
N ASP A 34 17.76 -41.08 -13.05
CA ASP A 34 17.28 -39.78 -12.56
C ASP A 34 16.27 -39.87 -11.41
N GLU A 35 15.44 -40.92 -11.38
CA GLU A 35 14.51 -41.16 -10.27
C GLU A 35 15.25 -41.41 -8.94
N ILE A 36 16.39 -42.10 -9.00
CA ILE A 36 17.21 -42.38 -7.81
C ILE A 36 17.89 -41.09 -7.35
N LYS A 37 18.39 -40.27 -8.29
CA LYS A 37 18.95 -38.95 -7.99
C LYS A 37 17.92 -38.04 -7.32
N LEU A 38 16.69 -38.04 -7.83
CA LEU A 38 15.59 -37.27 -7.25
C LEU A 38 15.30 -37.68 -5.81
N LYS A 39 15.16 -38.97 -5.55
CA LYS A 39 14.96 -39.48 -4.18
C LYS A 39 16.10 -39.08 -3.25
N ALA A 40 17.35 -39.17 -3.69
CA ALA A 40 18.50 -38.70 -2.91
C ALA A 40 18.44 -37.21 -2.60
N ALA A 41 18.10 -36.38 -3.59
CA ALA A 41 17.98 -34.93 -3.40
C ALA A 41 16.85 -34.56 -2.43
N GLN A 42 15.73 -35.28 -2.49
CA GLN A 42 14.60 -35.11 -1.57
C GLN A 42 14.99 -35.46 -0.13
N GLU A 43 15.60 -36.63 0.09
CA GLU A 43 16.10 -37.06 1.40
C GLU A 43 17.10 -36.07 2.00
N LEU A 44 17.99 -35.50 1.18
CA LEU A 44 18.92 -34.45 1.59
C LEU A 44 18.21 -33.16 1.99
N SER A 45 17.19 -32.73 1.23
CA SER A 45 16.45 -31.49 1.47
C SER A 45 15.56 -31.58 2.71
N GLU A 46 14.91 -32.73 2.95
CA GLU A 46 14.07 -32.98 4.11
C GLU A 46 14.88 -33.00 5.41
N ASN A 47 16.05 -33.63 5.39
CA ASN A 47 16.94 -33.73 6.55
C ASN A 47 17.95 -32.57 6.65
N PHE A 48 17.79 -31.51 5.85
CA PHE A 48 18.81 -30.46 5.72
C PHE A 48 19.12 -29.75 7.04
N GLU A 49 18.11 -29.47 7.87
CA GLU A 49 18.31 -28.82 9.19
C GLU A 49 19.18 -29.67 10.14
N VAL A 50 19.04 -30.99 10.08
CA VAL A 50 19.85 -31.94 10.85
C VAL A 50 21.31 -31.89 10.39
N ILE A 51 21.51 -31.78 9.07
CA ILE A 51 22.84 -31.64 8.46
C ILE A 51 23.50 -30.33 8.90
N LEU A 52 22.78 -29.21 8.82
CA LEU A 52 23.27 -27.88 9.20
C LEU A 52 23.65 -27.78 10.68
N SER A 53 22.92 -28.49 11.54
CA SER A 53 23.15 -28.51 13.00
C SER A 53 24.30 -29.43 13.43
N SER A 54 24.82 -30.25 12.53
CA SER A 54 25.86 -31.23 12.83
C SER A 54 27.25 -30.59 12.95
N PRO A 55 28.11 -31.05 13.89
CA PRO A 55 29.50 -30.59 13.96
C PRO A 55 30.32 -30.92 12.71
N GLN A 56 29.89 -31.86 11.88
CA GLN A 56 30.56 -32.23 10.62
C GLN A 56 30.12 -31.36 9.43
N TYR A 57 29.23 -30.39 9.64
CA TYR A 57 28.72 -29.50 8.60
C TYR A 57 29.81 -28.86 7.71
N PRO A 58 30.94 -28.32 8.23
CA PRO A 58 31.93 -27.67 7.36
C PRO A 58 32.53 -28.60 6.29
N GLN A 59 32.73 -29.87 6.65
CA GLN A 59 33.26 -30.87 5.74
C GLN A 59 32.19 -31.38 4.77
N PHE A 60 30.92 -31.46 5.21
CA PHE A 60 29.80 -31.76 4.32
C PHE A 60 29.59 -30.63 3.31
N LEU A 61 29.70 -29.37 3.76
CA LEU A 61 29.56 -28.17 2.94
C LEU A 61 30.59 -28.14 1.80
N ASP A 62 31.87 -28.39 2.11
CA ASP A 62 32.93 -28.45 1.10
C ASP A 62 32.65 -29.52 0.01
N HIS A 63 32.23 -30.72 0.43
CA HIS A 63 31.90 -31.81 -0.50
C HIS A 63 30.66 -31.52 -1.34
N SER A 64 29.58 -31.08 -0.68
CA SER A 64 28.29 -30.79 -1.32
C SER A 64 28.35 -29.64 -2.28
N LEU A 65 28.94 -28.50 -1.91
CA LEU A 65 29.03 -27.34 -2.81
C LEU A 65 29.85 -27.64 -4.06
N LYS A 66 30.97 -28.38 -3.95
CA LYS A 66 31.76 -28.78 -5.14
C LYS A 66 30.91 -29.57 -6.13
N ILE A 67 30.11 -30.52 -5.63
CA ILE A 67 29.26 -31.37 -6.47
C ILE A 67 28.05 -30.60 -7.00
N PHE A 68 27.36 -29.85 -6.16
CA PHE A 68 26.20 -29.04 -6.53
C PHE A 68 26.55 -28.03 -7.63
N LEU A 69 27.64 -27.28 -7.45
CA LEU A 69 28.10 -26.32 -8.45
C LEU A 69 28.47 -27.02 -9.76
N LYS A 70 29.12 -28.19 -9.70
CA LYS A 70 29.47 -28.98 -10.89
C LYS A 70 28.23 -29.43 -11.66
N ILE A 71 27.24 -30.03 -10.99
CA ILE A 71 25.99 -30.50 -11.61
C ILE A 71 25.26 -29.33 -12.29
N LEU A 72 25.19 -28.19 -11.62
CA LEU A 72 24.53 -27.00 -12.16
C LEU A 72 25.31 -26.38 -13.32
N GLN A 73 26.65 -26.41 -13.29
CA GLN A 73 27.51 -25.80 -14.32
C GLN A 73 27.62 -26.62 -15.60
N GLU A 74 27.70 -27.96 -15.47
CA GLU A 74 27.90 -28.91 -16.58
C GLU A 74 26.59 -29.48 -17.12
N GLY A 75 25.52 -29.49 -16.33
CA GLY A 75 24.22 -30.02 -16.76
C GLY A 75 23.41 -29.05 -17.62
N GLU A 76 22.63 -29.60 -18.55
CA GLU A 76 21.74 -28.83 -19.43
C GLU A 76 20.46 -28.37 -18.72
N PRO A 77 19.89 -27.22 -19.10
CA PRO A 77 18.62 -26.73 -18.58
C PRO A 77 17.46 -27.57 -19.12
N HIS A 78 16.51 -27.88 -18.25
CA HIS A 78 15.32 -28.66 -18.60
C HIS A 78 14.06 -27.82 -18.35
N PHE A 79 13.12 -27.87 -19.29
CA PHE A 79 11.95 -26.97 -19.29
C PHE A 79 10.63 -27.68 -19.01
N ILE A 80 10.64 -28.98 -18.73
CA ILE A 80 9.45 -29.76 -18.39
C ILE A 80 9.47 -30.05 -16.90
N ALA A 81 8.42 -29.61 -16.20
CA ALA A 81 8.36 -29.66 -14.74
C ALA A 81 8.43 -31.09 -14.17
N GLU A 82 7.86 -32.06 -14.89
CA GLU A 82 7.78 -33.46 -14.47
C GLU A 82 9.10 -34.22 -14.67
N TYR A 83 10.11 -33.63 -15.31
CA TYR A 83 11.41 -34.29 -15.46
C TYR A 83 12.16 -34.32 -14.13
N ASN A 84 12.51 -35.53 -13.69
CA ASN A 84 13.23 -35.76 -12.43
C ASN A 84 14.51 -34.94 -12.32
N ILE A 85 15.27 -34.80 -13.43
CA ILE A 85 16.50 -34.02 -13.44
C ILE A 85 16.25 -32.51 -13.25
N GLN A 86 15.14 -31.98 -13.76
CA GLN A 86 14.74 -30.59 -13.49
C GLN A 86 14.43 -30.39 -12.01
N GLN A 87 13.69 -31.31 -11.40
CA GLN A 87 13.38 -31.27 -9.97
C GLN A 87 14.65 -31.38 -9.11
N VAL A 88 15.61 -32.22 -9.48
CA VAL A 88 16.92 -32.29 -8.82
C VAL A 88 17.66 -30.96 -8.90
N ARG A 89 17.72 -30.32 -10.08
CA ARG A 89 18.38 -29.00 -10.24
C ARG A 89 17.74 -27.94 -9.34
N LYS A 90 16.40 -27.89 -9.33
CA LYS A 90 15.65 -26.97 -8.46
C LYS A 90 15.93 -27.21 -6.98
N LEU A 91 15.88 -28.46 -6.52
CA LEU A 91 16.18 -28.83 -5.13
C LEU A 91 17.61 -28.45 -4.73
N ILE A 92 18.59 -28.62 -5.63
CA ILE A 92 19.97 -28.19 -5.38
C ILE A 92 20.02 -26.67 -5.18
N LEU A 93 19.36 -25.88 -6.01
CA LEU A 93 19.29 -24.42 -5.86
C LEU A 93 18.61 -24.02 -4.55
N GLU A 94 17.50 -24.67 -4.20
CA GLU A 94 16.79 -24.41 -2.93
C GLU A 94 17.64 -24.76 -1.71
N MET A 95 18.39 -25.87 -1.74
CA MET A 95 19.36 -26.21 -0.70
C MET A 95 20.46 -25.17 -0.58
N ILE A 96 21.01 -24.67 -1.70
CA ILE A 96 22.00 -23.57 -1.68
C ILE A 96 21.40 -22.31 -1.05
N HIS A 97 20.15 -21.97 -1.38
CA HIS A 97 19.46 -20.81 -0.82
C HIS A 97 19.20 -20.94 0.70
N ARG A 98 19.01 -22.17 1.20
CA ARG A 98 18.81 -22.46 2.64
C ARG A 98 20.10 -22.50 3.45
N LEU A 99 21.28 -22.40 2.84
CA LEU A 99 22.55 -22.43 3.58
C LEU A 99 22.66 -21.25 4.56
N PRO A 100 23.11 -21.47 5.81
CA PRO A 100 23.25 -20.41 6.79
C PRO A 100 24.38 -19.46 6.42
N ILE A 101 24.09 -18.15 6.50
CA ILE A 101 25.06 -17.08 6.32
C ILE A 101 26.10 -17.20 7.45
N SER A 102 27.27 -17.70 7.10
CA SER A 102 28.33 -18.07 8.03
C SER A 102 29.70 -17.83 7.42
N GLU A 103 30.73 -17.77 8.26
CA GLU A 103 32.13 -17.66 7.81
C GLU A 103 32.59 -18.92 7.06
N THR A 104 31.99 -20.08 7.33
CA THR A 104 32.29 -21.33 6.61
C THR A 104 31.79 -21.29 5.16
N LEU A 105 30.71 -20.57 4.87
CA LEU A 105 30.19 -20.39 3.51
C LEU A 105 30.97 -19.33 2.70
N ARG A 106 31.56 -18.34 3.39
CA ARG A 106 32.26 -17.19 2.78
C ARG A 106 33.22 -17.56 1.63
N PRO A 107 34.06 -18.62 1.72
CA PRO A 107 34.98 -18.99 0.64
C PRO A 107 34.30 -19.37 -0.68
N TYR A 108 33.06 -19.85 -0.63
CA TYR A 108 32.32 -20.33 -1.80
C TYR A 108 31.42 -19.25 -2.43
N VAL A 109 31.18 -18.14 -1.73
CA VAL A 109 30.24 -17.08 -2.16
C VAL A 109 30.57 -16.58 -3.57
N LYS A 110 31.84 -16.32 -3.86
CA LYS A 110 32.27 -15.85 -5.18
C LYS A 110 31.90 -16.84 -6.29
N SER A 111 32.21 -18.13 -6.10
CA SER A 111 31.91 -19.18 -7.07
C SER A 111 30.40 -19.36 -7.27
N ILE A 112 29.62 -19.26 -6.19
CA ILE A 112 28.16 -19.31 -6.26
C ILE A 112 27.63 -18.13 -7.08
N LEU A 113 28.09 -16.91 -6.81
CA LEU A 113 27.63 -15.71 -7.53
C LEU A 113 27.93 -15.77 -9.04
N ILE A 114 29.13 -16.22 -9.43
CA ILE A 114 29.51 -16.40 -10.84
C ILE A 114 28.58 -17.42 -11.52
N LEU A 115 28.30 -18.54 -10.85
CA LEU A 115 27.40 -19.54 -11.40
C LEU A 115 25.96 -19.01 -11.51
N MET A 116 25.45 -18.31 -10.50
CA MET A 116 24.10 -17.73 -10.55
C MET A 116 23.94 -16.79 -11.75
N LEU A 117 24.94 -15.94 -12.04
CA LEU A 117 24.93 -15.07 -13.22
C LEU A 117 24.82 -15.85 -14.54
N LYS A 118 25.55 -16.97 -14.66
CA LYS A 118 25.45 -17.85 -15.84
C LYS A 118 24.05 -18.49 -15.92
N LEU A 119 23.55 -19.03 -14.82
CA LEU A 119 22.27 -19.75 -14.79
C LEU A 119 21.09 -18.85 -15.12
N MET A 120 21.09 -17.58 -14.70
CA MET A 120 20.02 -16.62 -15.00
C MET A 120 19.72 -16.48 -16.50
N GLU A 121 20.73 -16.64 -17.37
CA GLU A 121 20.59 -16.48 -18.83
C GLU A 121 20.03 -17.74 -19.53
N ILE A 122 20.25 -18.93 -18.97
CA ILE A 122 20.02 -20.21 -19.65
C ILE A 122 18.90 -21.07 -19.04
N GLU A 123 18.59 -20.86 -17.76
CA GLU A 123 17.63 -21.70 -17.02
C GLU A 123 16.16 -21.31 -17.25
N ASN A 124 15.26 -22.17 -16.78
CA ASN A 124 13.82 -21.92 -16.79
C ASN A 124 13.38 -20.96 -15.66
N GLU A 125 12.14 -20.48 -15.74
CA GLU A 125 11.52 -19.57 -14.75
C GLU A 125 11.71 -20.03 -13.30
N GLU A 126 11.40 -21.28 -12.96
CA GLU A 126 11.41 -21.75 -11.57
C GLU A 126 12.82 -21.71 -10.96
N ASN A 127 13.81 -22.19 -11.72
CA ASN A 127 15.20 -22.22 -11.29
C ASN A 127 15.76 -20.80 -11.15
N VAL A 128 15.48 -19.91 -12.11
CA VAL A 128 16.00 -18.53 -12.08
C VAL A 128 15.42 -17.71 -10.94
N LEU A 129 14.15 -17.92 -10.56
CA LEU A 129 13.58 -17.25 -9.39
C LEU A 129 14.34 -17.59 -8.10
N VAL A 130 14.84 -18.83 -7.96
CA VAL A 130 15.71 -19.21 -6.84
C VAL A 130 17.11 -18.61 -7.00
N CYS A 131 17.69 -18.65 -8.21
CA CYS A 131 19.00 -18.04 -8.50
C CYS A 131 19.03 -16.54 -8.15
N LEU A 132 17.97 -15.79 -8.48
CA LEU A 132 17.83 -14.37 -8.17
C LEU A 132 17.80 -14.13 -6.65
N LYS A 133 17.09 -14.97 -5.89
CA LYS A 133 17.05 -14.90 -4.42
C LYS A 133 18.41 -15.17 -3.79
N ILE A 134 19.11 -16.23 -4.24
CA ILE A 134 20.48 -16.54 -3.81
C ILE A 134 21.40 -15.34 -4.10
N PHE A 135 21.36 -14.84 -5.33
CA PHE A 135 22.19 -13.73 -5.77
C PHE A 135 21.95 -12.47 -4.93
N MET A 136 20.67 -12.13 -4.69
CA MET A 136 20.28 -10.99 -3.86
C MET A 136 20.74 -11.14 -2.41
N GLU A 137 20.46 -12.28 -1.78
CA GLU A 137 20.75 -12.49 -0.36
C GLU A 137 22.26 -12.51 -0.08
N LEU A 138 23.05 -13.18 -0.94
CA LEU A 138 24.51 -13.18 -0.82
C LEU A 138 25.11 -11.77 -0.96
N HIS A 139 24.64 -10.97 -1.92
CA HIS A 139 25.08 -9.58 -2.06
C HIS A 139 24.68 -8.71 -0.87
N LYS A 140 23.46 -8.88 -0.37
CA LYS A 140 22.92 -8.12 0.76
C LYS A 140 23.69 -8.38 2.05
N GLN A 141 24.03 -9.64 2.32
CA GLN A 141 24.59 -10.08 3.59
C GLN A 141 26.11 -9.99 3.63
N TYR A 142 26.80 -10.47 2.59
CA TYR A 142 28.26 -10.45 2.55
C TYR A 142 28.84 -9.13 2.01
N ARG A 143 28.04 -8.34 1.27
CA ARG A 143 28.47 -7.10 0.61
C ARG A 143 29.85 -7.23 -0.05
N PRO A 144 30.01 -8.19 -0.98
CA PRO A 144 31.31 -8.47 -1.58
C PRO A 144 31.86 -7.22 -2.28
N ALA A 145 33.18 -7.04 -2.22
CA ALA A 145 33.84 -5.98 -2.97
C ALA A 145 33.58 -6.15 -4.47
N TYR A 146 33.56 -5.04 -5.21
CA TYR A 146 33.42 -5.07 -6.66
C TYR A 146 34.61 -5.83 -7.26
N THR A 147 34.34 -6.93 -7.96
CA THR A 147 35.37 -7.73 -8.64
C THR A 147 34.92 -7.99 -10.08
N PRO A 148 35.84 -7.95 -11.07
CA PRO A 148 35.48 -8.13 -12.47
C PRO A 148 34.98 -9.54 -12.79
N GLU A 149 35.28 -10.54 -11.96
CA GLU A 149 34.81 -11.92 -12.14
C GLU A 149 33.32 -12.06 -11.86
N VAL A 150 32.78 -11.33 -10.87
CA VAL A 150 31.33 -11.23 -10.63
C VAL A 150 30.83 -10.08 -11.49
N ASP A 151 30.57 -10.36 -12.77
CA ASP A 151 30.27 -9.36 -13.78
C ASP A 151 28.86 -8.75 -13.60
N ILE A 152 28.79 -7.72 -12.75
CA ILE A 152 27.56 -6.97 -12.49
C ILE A 152 27.11 -6.19 -13.74
N HIS A 153 28.03 -5.75 -14.60
CA HIS A 153 27.65 -5.07 -15.85
C HIS A 153 26.92 -6.02 -16.78
N LYS A 154 27.40 -7.26 -16.92
CA LYS A 154 26.71 -8.29 -17.70
C LYS A 154 25.31 -8.56 -17.16
N PHE A 155 25.15 -8.65 -15.84
CA PHE A 155 23.81 -8.74 -15.22
C PHE A 155 22.90 -7.58 -15.63
N LEU A 156 23.39 -6.34 -15.54
CA LEU A 156 22.59 -5.16 -15.89
C LEU A 156 22.27 -5.13 -17.40
N GLN A 157 23.19 -5.54 -18.28
CA GLN A 157 22.89 -5.66 -19.71
C GLN A 157 21.85 -6.74 -20.01
N TRP A 158 21.90 -7.87 -19.30
CA TRP A 158 20.89 -8.92 -19.41
C TRP A 158 19.50 -8.39 -19.00
N VAL A 159 19.41 -7.69 -17.85
CA VAL A 159 18.17 -7.02 -17.42
C VAL A 159 17.69 -6.02 -18.48
N LYS A 160 18.61 -5.25 -19.07
CA LYS A 160 18.31 -4.27 -20.12
C LYS A 160 17.72 -4.92 -21.36
N GLY A 161 18.26 -6.06 -21.78
CA GLY A 161 17.74 -6.86 -22.89
C GLY A 161 16.28 -7.26 -22.65
N ILE A 162 15.98 -7.81 -21.48
CA ILE A 162 14.61 -8.22 -21.12
C ILE A 162 13.61 -7.06 -21.22
N TYR A 163 13.94 -5.89 -20.66
CA TYR A 163 13.06 -4.71 -20.75
C TYR A 163 12.94 -4.15 -22.17
N SER A 164 14.00 -4.23 -22.97
CA SER A 164 14.00 -3.74 -24.35
C SER A 164 13.18 -4.63 -25.29
N ASP A 165 13.16 -5.94 -25.03
CA ASP A 165 12.43 -6.92 -25.86
C ASP A 165 10.97 -7.09 -25.43
N LEU A 166 10.62 -6.72 -24.19
CA LEU A 166 9.26 -6.86 -23.66
C LEU A 166 8.15 -6.25 -24.54
N PRO A 167 8.29 -5.04 -25.12
CA PRO A 167 7.29 -4.48 -26.04
C PRO A 167 6.99 -5.41 -27.24
N ASN A 168 8.01 -6.09 -27.76
CA ASN A 168 7.88 -6.99 -28.92
C ASN A 168 7.11 -8.26 -28.57
N HIS A 169 7.20 -8.71 -27.32
CA HIS A 169 6.53 -9.91 -26.83
C HIS A 169 5.09 -9.66 -26.38
N LEU A 170 4.73 -8.41 -26.08
CA LEU A 170 3.42 -8.05 -25.52
C LEU A 170 2.22 -8.61 -26.32
N PRO A 171 2.17 -8.54 -27.67
CA PRO A 171 1.05 -9.12 -28.43
C PRO A 171 0.93 -10.62 -28.20
N LYS A 172 2.06 -11.34 -28.29
CA LYS A 172 2.14 -12.82 -28.19
C LYS A 172 1.86 -13.35 -26.78
N ILE A 173 2.05 -12.53 -25.74
CA ILE A 173 1.73 -12.88 -24.35
C ILE A 173 0.21 -13.02 -24.17
N PHE A 174 -0.57 -12.14 -24.81
CA PHE A 174 -2.03 -12.07 -24.63
C PHE A 174 -2.84 -12.66 -25.79
N GLU A 175 -2.18 -13.20 -26.81
CA GLU A 175 -2.84 -13.95 -27.87
C GLU A 175 -3.45 -15.25 -27.31
N PRO A 176 -4.71 -15.58 -27.66
CA PRO A 176 -5.33 -16.84 -27.27
C PRO A 176 -4.54 -18.01 -27.85
N LYS A 177 -3.99 -18.87 -26.98
CA LYS A 177 -3.27 -20.07 -27.42
C LYS A 177 -4.18 -21.29 -27.30
N PRO A 178 -4.31 -22.11 -28.36
CA PRO A 178 -5.05 -23.36 -28.27
C PRO A 178 -4.33 -24.33 -27.32
N THR A 179 -5.09 -25.20 -26.67
CA THR A 179 -4.51 -26.27 -25.84
C THR A 179 -3.71 -27.23 -26.73
N ILE A 180 -2.45 -27.45 -26.38
CA ILE A 180 -1.57 -28.36 -27.11
C ILE A 180 -1.96 -29.80 -26.74
N ARG A 181 -2.32 -30.59 -27.75
CA ARG A 181 -2.66 -32.01 -27.64
C ARG A 181 -1.84 -32.81 -28.63
N VAL A 182 -1.06 -33.77 -28.15
CA VAL A 182 -0.13 -34.59 -28.95
C VAL A 182 -0.19 -36.04 -28.55
N LYS A 183 0.27 -36.98 -29.39
CA LYS A 183 0.25 -38.41 -29.02
C LYS A 183 1.34 -38.72 -28.00
N ASP A 184 2.52 -38.16 -28.25
CA ASP A 184 3.70 -38.29 -27.42
C ASP A 184 4.47 -36.97 -27.41
N LEU A 185 5.21 -36.72 -26.34
CA LEU A 185 6.00 -35.50 -26.17
C LEU A 185 7.10 -35.37 -27.25
N SER A 186 7.55 -36.49 -27.83
CA SER A 186 8.52 -36.53 -28.93
C SER A 186 8.02 -35.90 -30.23
N GLU A 187 6.70 -35.73 -30.41
CA GLU A 187 6.12 -35.05 -31.59
C GLU A 187 6.23 -33.50 -31.49
N VAL A 188 6.56 -32.98 -30.31
CA VAL A 188 6.63 -31.53 -30.06
C VAL A 188 8.07 -31.05 -30.21
N ASN A 189 8.27 -30.05 -31.06
CA ASN A 189 9.52 -29.29 -31.05
C ASN A 189 9.53 -28.32 -29.86
N ILE A 190 10.11 -28.78 -28.74
CA ILE A 190 10.18 -28.03 -27.48
C ILE A 190 10.95 -26.71 -27.67
N GLU A 191 12.01 -26.69 -28.47
CA GLU A 191 12.84 -25.50 -28.64
C GLU A 191 12.10 -24.36 -29.35
N GLN A 192 11.33 -24.69 -30.39
CA GLN A 192 10.47 -23.71 -31.07
C GLN A 192 9.34 -23.24 -30.16
N LEU A 193 8.71 -24.16 -29.43
CA LEU A 193 7.62 -23.83 -28.52
C LEU A 193 8.08 -22.92 -27.37
N LEU A 194 9.30 -23.11 -26.87
CA LEU A 194 9.89 -22.28 -25.83
C LEU A 194 10.11 -20.82 -26.25
N GLN A 195 10.31 -20.53 -27.54
CA GLN A 195 10.45 -19.15 -28.03
C GLN A 195 9.15 -18.35 -27.90
N GLU A 196 8.01 -19.04 -27.81
CA GLU A 196 6.69 -18.43 -27.72
C GLU A 196 5.96 -18.78 -26.41
N THR A 197 6.68 -19.35 -25.44
CA THR A 197 6.13 -19.69 -24.12
C THR A 197 6.50 -18.62 -23.10
N TYR A 198 5.50 -17.93 -22.56
CA TYR A 198 5.66 -16.83 -21.58
C TYR A 198 5.18 -17.19 -20.18
N THR A 199 4.35 -18.23 -20.08
CA THR A 199 3.83 -18.79 -18.83
C THR A 199 3.83 -20.31 -18.91
N VAL A 200 3.72 -20.95 -17.74
CA VAL A 200 3.62 -22.41 -17.66
C VAL A 200 2.45 -22.88 -18.53
N THR A 201 2.77 -23.69 -19.54
CA THR A 201 1.82 -24.13 -20.57
C THR A 201 1.64 -25.64 -20.50
N PRO A 202 0.41 -26.14 -20.23
CA PRO A 202 0.16 -27.58 -20.16
C PRO A 202 0.10 -28.20 -21.56
N ILE A 203 0.82 -29.31 -21.73
CA ILE A 203 0.86 -30.17 -22.92
C ILE A 203 0.13 -31.46 -22.55
N HIS A 204 -1.01 -31.72 -23.18
CA HIS A 204 -1.78 -32.94 -22.93
C HIS A 204 -1.36 -34.01 -23.93
N THR A 205 -1.04 -35.21 -23.45
CA THR A 205 -0.71 -36.33 -24.34
C THR A 205 -1.94 -37.20 -24.62
N GLU A 206 -1.91 -38.12 -25.58
CA GLU A 206 -3.02 -39.10 -25.73
C GLU A 206 -2.87 -40.31 -24.80
N LYS A 207 -1.73 -40.42 -24.09
CA LYS A 207 -1.49 -41.48 -23.10
C LYS A 207 -2.36 -41.27 -21.87
N LYS A 208 -3.05 -42.32 -21.45
CA LYS A 208 -3.86 -42.35 -20.23
C LYS A 208 -3.11 -43.06 -19.11
N LEU A 209 -3.19 -42.51 -17.92
CA LEU A 209 -2.81 -43.18 -16.67
C LEU A 209 -3.78 -44.33 -16.37
N ILE A 210 -3.41 -45.16 -15.40
CA ILE A 210 -4.18 -46.33 -14.95
C ILE A 210 -5.61 -45.94 -14.47
N ASP A 211 -5.76 -44.69 -14.01
CA ASP A 211 -7.03 -44.08 -13.57
C ASP A 211 -7.86 -43.44 -14.71
N GLY A 212 -7.43 -43.60 -15.97
CA GLY A 212 -8.12 -43.04 -17.14
C GLY A 212 -7.85 -41.55 -17.41
N THR A 213 -7.15 -40.86 -16.51
CA THR A 213 -6.71 -39.46 -16.64
C THR A 213 -5.62 -39.32 -17.70
N VAL A 214 -5.67 -38.23 -18.47
CA VAL A 214 -4.69 -37.94 -19.52
C VAL A 214 -3.37 -37.45 -18.91
N VAL A 215 -2.24 -38.01 -19.35
CA VAL A 215 -0.91 -37.54 -18.90
C VAL A 215 -0.67 -36.13 -19.44
N THR A 216 -0.39 -35.20 -18.54
CA THR A 216 -0.15 -33.79 -18.84
C THR A 216 1.26 -33.41 -18.39
N TYR A 217 2.00 -32.72 -19.26
CA TYR A 217 3.33 -32.17 -18.98
C TYR A 217 3.27 -30.66 -18.94
N ASN A 218 3.98 -30.03 -18.02
CA ASN A 218 3.99 -28.57 -17.89
C ASN A 218 5.28 -28.00 -18.47
N LEU A 219 5.15 -27.25 -19.57
CA LEU A 219 6.27 -26.53 -20.17
C LEU A 219 6.49 -25.20 -19.45
N ILE A 220 7.65 -25.05 -18.83
CA ILE A 220 8.08 -23.86 -18.10
C ILE A 220 8.77 -22.90 -19.09
N PRO A 221 8.44 -21.59 -19.08
CA PRO A 221 9.06 -20.61 -19.96
C PRO A 221 10.56 -20.42 -19.64
N LYS A 222 11.28 -19.89 -20.64
CA LYS A 222 12.65 -19.38 -20.44
C LYS A 222 12.63 -18.18 -19.50
N SER A 223 13.68 -18.02 -18.69
CA SER A 223 13.81 -16.92 -17.74
C SER A 223 13.61 -15.53 -18.37
N VAL A 224 14.20 -15.30 -19.54
CA VAL A 224 14.13 -14.03 -20.28
C VAL A 224 12.73 -13.65 -20.75
N LEU A 225 11.81 -14.61 -20.85
CA LEU A 225 10.43 -14.39 -21.28
C LEU A 225 9.44 -14.32 -20.11
N SER A 226 9.88 -14.66 -18.90
CA SER A 226 9.01 -14.77 -17.73
C SER A 226 8.68 -13.42 -17.12
N LEU A 227 7.38 -13.14 -16.98
CA LEU A 227 6.89 -11.96 -16.27
C LEU A 227 7.24 -11.99 -14.77
N LYS A 228 7.26 -13.18 -14.16
CA LYS A 228 7.61 -13.32 -12.73
C LYS A 228 9.08 -13.02 -12.47
N VAL A 229 9.96 -13.37 -13.40
CA VAL A 229 11.38 -12.98 -13.33
C VAL A 229 11.49 -11.46 -13.36
N ILE A 230 10.77 -10.77 -14.27
CA ILE A 230 10.76 -9.30 -14.36
C ILE A 230 10.31 -8.64 -13.04
N GLN A 231 9.38 -9.24 -12.30
CA GLN A 231 8.93 -8.71 -11.00
C GLN A 231 10.07 -8.62 -9.96
N GLU A 232 11.06 -9.53 -10.00
CA GLU A 232 12.16 -9.63 -9.02
C GLU A 232 13.40 -8.80 -9.41
N LEU A 233 13.56 -8.43 -10.69
CA LEU A 233 14.72 -7.65 -11.15
C LEU A 233 14.86 -6.25 -10.51
N PRO A 234 13.78 -5.45 -10.36
CA PRO A 234 13.89 -4.08 -9.87
C PRO A 234 14.57 -3.94 -8.51
N ILE A 235 14.25 -4.83 -7.55
CA ILE A 235 14.85 -4.78 -6.21
C ILE A 235 16.34 -5.16 -6.24
N ILE A 236 16.72 -6.08 -7.12
CA ILE A 236 18.12 -6.51 -7.28
C ILE A 236 18.95 -5.41 -7.94
N VAL A 237 18.42 -4.74 -8.97
CA VAL A 237 19.09 -3.58 -9.60
C VAL A 237 19.30 -2.46 -8.58
N VAL A 238 18.31 -2.19 -7.72
CA VAL A 238 18.46 -1.23 -6.61
C VAL A 238 19.58 -1.66 -5.65
N LEU A 239 19.63 -2.94 -5.27
CA LEU A 239 20.70 -3.45 -4.41
C LEU A 239 22.08 -3.30 -5.06
N MET A 240 22.22 -3.64 -6.35
CA MET A 240 23.47 -3.47 -7.09
C MET A 240 23.89 -1.99 -7.14
N TYR A 241 22.94 -1.08 -7.32
CA TYR A 241 23.19 0.36 -7.26
C TYR A 241 23.63 0.83 -5.88
N GLN A 242 23.03 0.32 -4.81
CA GLN A 242 23.41 0.66 -3.42
C GLN A 242 24.84 0.20 -3.09
N LEU A 243 25.26 -0.96 -3.58
CA LEU A 243 26.58 -1.53 -3.30
C LEU A 243 27.68 -0.96 -4.20
N TYR A 244 27.41 -0.76 -5.49
CA TYR A 244 28.42 -0.47 -6.51
C TYR A 244 28.18 0.84 -7.26
N LYS A 245 27.62 1.84 -6.57
CA LYS A 245 27.13 3.12 -7.13
C LYS A 245 28.03 3.70 -8.23
N GLN A 246 29.34 3.84 -7.99
CA GLN A 246 30.27 4.47 -8.93
C GLN A 246 30.38 3.70 -10.26
N ASN A 247 30.26 2.37 -10.22
CA ASN A 247 30.43 1.49 -11.38
C ASN A 247 29.15 1.32 -12.20
N VAL A 248 27.97 1.43 -11.57
CA VAL A 248 26.68 1.11 -12.22
C VAL A 248 25.79 2.33 -12.50
N HIS A 249 26.19 3.54 -12.07
CA HIS A 249 25.36 4.74 -12.20
C HIS A 249 24.92 5.03 -13.64
N GLN A 250 25.83 4.94 -14.61
CA GLN A 250 25.51 5.19 -16.03
C GLN A 250 24.54 4.14 -16.59
N GLU A 251 24.75 2.87 -16.26
CA GLU A 251 23.85 1.79 -16.70
C GLU A 251 22.44 1.95 -16.13
N VAL A 252 22.32 2.38 -14.87
CA VAL A 252 21.00 2.61 -14.26
C VAL A 252 20.28 3.79 -14.91
N SER A 253 21.00 4.84 -15.31
CA SER A 253 20.42 5.95 -16.08
C SER A 253 19.81 5.45 -17.40
N ASN A 254 20.48 4.51 -18.07
CA ASN A 254 20.01 3.92 -19.34
C ASN A 254 18.71 3.10 -19.20
N PHE A 255 18.34 2.65 -17.99
CA PHE A 255 17.07 1.97 -17.77
C PHE A 255 15.87 2.92 -17.76
N ILE A 256 16.05 4.21 -17.46
CA ILE A 256 14.94 5.14 -17.25
C ILE A 256 14.00 5.18 -18.46
N PRO A 257 14.46 5.35 -19.72
CA PRO A 257 13.58 5.32 -20.87
C PRO A 257 12.81 4.00 -21.02
N LEU A 258 13.48 2.87 -20.79
CA LEU A 258 12.89 1.52 -20.89
C LEU A 258 11.80 1.30 -19.82
N ILE A 259 12.03 1.79 -18.60
CA ILE A 259 11.03 1.77 -17.53
C ILE A 259 9.81 2.59 -17.95
N MET A 260 10.02 3.78 -18.51
CA MET A 260 8.95 4.68 -18.95
C MET A 260 8.10 4.08 -20.06
N GLU A 261 8.73 3.37 -21.00
CA GLU A 261 8.01 2.61 -22.02
C GLU A 261 7.23 1.47 -21.36
N THR A 262 7.89 0.65 -20.53
CA THR A 262 7.30 -0.51 -19.86
C THR A 262 6.04 -0.17 -19.06
N ILE A 263 6.05 0.90 -18.26
CA ILE A 263 4.87 1.32 -17.46
C ILE A 263 3.70 1.84 -18.32
N THR A 264 3.96 2.21 -19.58
CA THR A 264 2.93 2.67 -20.52
C THR A 264 2.37 1.55 -21.40
N LEU A 265 3.02 0.39 -21.42
CA LEU A 265 2.56 -0.77 -22.18
C LEU A 265 1.18 -1.21 -21.70
N GLN A 266 0.30 -1.49 -22.66
CA GLN A 266 -1.04 -1.98 -22.37
C GLN A 266 -1.42 -3.06 -23.40
N PRO A 267 -2.06 -4.15 -22.97
CA PRO A 267 -2.63 -5.10 -23.91
C PRO A 267 -3.71 -4.43 -24.76
N ALA A 268 -3.77 -4.80 -26.04
CA ALA A 268 -4.78 -4.32 -26.98
C ALA A 268 -6.20 -4.48 -26.40
N ALA A 269 -7.05 -3.49 -26.62
CA ALA A 269 -8.41 -3.49 -26.08
C ALA A 269 -9.25 -4.68 -26.59
N SER A 270 -8.98 -5.14 -27.83
CA SER A 270 -9.59 -6.34 -28.41
C SER A 270 -9.27 -7.61 -27.62
N HIS A 271 -8.01 -7.80 -27.21
CA HIS A 271 -7.61 -8.98 -26.44
C HIS A 271 -8.24 -8.98 -25.04
N ARG A 272 -8.32 -7.81 -24.38
CA ARG A 272 -8.92 -7.68 -23.04
C ARG A 272 -10.41 -7.99 -22.99
N GLN A 273 -11.12 -7.83 -24.10
CA GLN A 273 -12.56 -8.13 -24.20
C GLN A 273 -12.82 -9.59 -24.58
N SER A 274 -11.80 -10.36 -24.96
CA SER A 274 -11.96 -11.77 -25.28
C SER A 274 -12.29 -12.60 -24.05
N ALA A 275 -13.23 -13.55 -24.18
CA ALA A 275 -13.53 -14.51 -23.13
C ALA A 275 -12.35 -15.45 -22.80
N SER A 276 -11.41 -15.60 -23.74
CA SER A 276 -10.19 -16.41 -23.58
C SER A 276 -9.01 -15.62 -23.00
N PHE A 277 -9.23 -14.39 -22.52
CA PHE A 277 -8.17 -13.55 -21.96
C PHE A 277 -7.66 -14.14 -20.65
N ASN A 278 -6.37 -14.44 -20.60
CA ASN A 278 -5.76 -14.98 -19.39
C ASN A 278 -5.56 -13.87 -18.34
N LYS A 279 -6.48 -13.81 -17.37
CA LYS A 279 -6.46 -12.83 -16.29
C LYS A 279 -5.26 -12.99 -15.35
N GLU A 280 -4.77 -14.21 -15.12
CA GLU A 280 -3.63 -14.46 -14.25
C GLU A 280 -2.34 -13.87 -14.84
N VAL A 281 -2.11 -14.11 -16.14
CA VAL A 281 -0.99 -13.51 -16.89
C VAL A 281 -1.06 -11.98 -16.84
N PHE A 282 -2.27 -11.42 -16.94
CA PHE A 282 -2.46 -9.98 -16.86
C PHE A 282 -2.13 -9.42 -15.47
N VAL A 283 -2.47 -10.14 -14.39
CA VAL A 283 -2.08 -9.79 -13.03
C VAL A 283 -0.56 -9.86 -12.85
N ASP A 284 0.10 -10.88 -13.40
CA ASP A 284 1.57 -11.00 -13.38
C ASP A 284 2.25 -9.86 -14.16
N PHE A 285 1.68 -9.48 -15.31
CA PHE A 285 2.16 -8.35 -16.11
C PHE A 285 2.01 -7.01 -15.36
N LEU A 286 0.85 -6.75 -14.76
CA LEU A 286 0.63 -5.54 -13.97
C LEU A 286 1.53 -5.48 -12.74
N SER A 287 1.72 -6.62 -12.07
CA SER A 287 2.66 -6.73 -10.94
C SER A 287 4.07 -6.37 -11.38
N ALA A 288 4.52 -6.85 -12.54
CA ALA A 288 5.82 -6.48 -13.10
C ALA A 288 5.91 -4.96 -13.35
N GLN A 289 4.92 -4.36 -14.02
CA GLN A 289 4.90 -2.91 -14.27
C GLN A 289 4.92 -2.09 -12.97
N ILE A 290 4.19 -2.52 -11.94
CA ILE A 290 4.12 -1.83 -10.65
C ILE A 290 5.44 -1.96 -9.88
N LYS A 291 6.11 -3.10 -9.91
CA LYS A 291 7.46 -3.27 -9.34
C LYS A 291 8.48 -2.41 -10.08
N THR A 292 8.40 -2.33 -11.41
CA THR A 292 9.25 -1.42 -12.20
C THR A 292 8.98 0.04 -11.86
N LEU A 293 7.71 0.44 -11.66
CA LEU A 293 7.34 1.78 -11.21
C LEU A 293 7.86 2.07 -9.79
N ALA A 294 7.79 1.10 -8.87
CA ALA A 294 8.34 1.23 -7.52
C ALA A 294 9.87 1.42 -7.56
N PHE A 295 10.57 0.78 -8.50
CA PHE A 295 11.98 1.04 -8.75
C PHE A 295 12.24 2.46 -9.26
N LEU A 296 11.45 2.94 -10.23
CA LEU A 296 11.54 4.33 -10.67
C LEU A 296 11.35 5.30 -9.48
N ALA A 297 10.35 5.03 -8.64
CA ALA A 297 10.06 5.84 -7.45
C ALA A 297 11.22 5.85 -6.44
N TYR A 298 11.99 4.77 -6.34
CA TYR A 298 13.18 4.70 -5.49
C TYR A 298 14.33 5.58 -6.02
N ILE A 299 14.61 5.51 -7.33
CA ILE A 299 15.73 6.27 -7.93
C ILE A 299 15.38 7.71 -8.32
N ILE A 300 14.12 8.13 -8.11
CA ILE A 300 13.59 9.38 -8.65
C ILE A 300 14.37 10.63 -8.22
N ARG A 301 14.82 10.65 -6.97
CA ARG A 301 15.60 11.77 -6.41
C ARG A 301 17.04 11.82 -6.92
N ILE A 302 17.53 10.73 -7.49
CA ILE A 302 18.91 10.59 -7.97
C ILE A 302 19.00 11.07 -9.42
N TYR A 303 18.02 10.73 -10.25
CA TYR A 303 18.00 11.03 -11.69
C TYR A 303 16.88 12.01 -12.07
N GLN A 304 16.68 13.05 -11.25
CA GLN A 304 15.55 13.97 -11.38
C GLN A 304 15.47 14.61 -12.78
N ASP A 305 16.60 15.05 -13.33
CA ASP A 305 16.65 15.71 -14.65
C ASP A 305 16.29 14.75 -15.80
N THR A 306 16.87 13.55 -15.81
CA THR A 306 16.56 12.52 -16.83
C THR A 306 15.09 12.10 -16.77
N ILE A 307 14.54 11.93 -15.56
CA ILE A 307 13.14 11.54 -15.37
C ILE A 307 12.19 12.67 -15.77
N ALA A 308 12.55 13.92 -15.51
CA ALA A 308 11.76 15.08 -15.91
C ALA A 308 11.53 15.14 -17.43
N ASN A 309 12.51 14.72 -18.23
CA ASN A 309 12.39 14.65 -19.70
C ASN A 309 11.33 13.65 -20.18
N HIS A 310 11.07 12.58 -19.40
CA HIS A 310 10.10 11.53 -19.72
C HIS A 310 8.83 11.57 -18.85
N ALA A 311 8.63 12.64 -18.06
CA ALA A 311 7.59 12.70 -17.05
C ALA A 311 6.16 12.55 -17.61
N ASN A 312 5.89 12.96 -18.85
CA ASN A 312 4.57 12.81 -19.47
C ASN A 312 4.20 11.33 -19.67
N LEU A 313 5.16 10.49 -20.08
CA LEU A 313 4.96 9.05 -20.21
C LEU A 313 4.71 8.42 -18.84
N MET A 314 5.46 8.85 -17.82
CA MET A 314 5.26 8.41 -16.43
C MET A 314 3.84 8.67 -15.94
N VAL A 315 3.33 9.90 -16.09
CA VAL A 315 1.98 10.25 -15.65
C VAL A 315 0.94 9.43 -16.41
N LYS A 316 1.08 9.30 -17.74
CA LYS A 316 0.17 8.47 -18.54
C LYS A 316 0.18 7.00 -18.10
N GLY A 317 1.35 6.45 -17.82
CA GLY A 317 1.53 5.09 -17.30
C GLY A 317 0.83 4.90 -15.96
N ILE A 318 1.08 5.77 -14.98
CA ILE A 318 0.46 5.70 -13.64
C ILE A 318 -1.06 5.77 -13.70
N ILE A 319 -1.62 6.73 -14.46
CA ILE A 319 -3.08 6.85 -14.62
C ILE A 319 -3.65 5.61 -15.33
N GLY A 320 -2.94 5.09 -16.33
CA GLY A 320 -3.30 3.85 -17.02
C GLY A 320 -3.34 2.66 -16.07
N LEU A 321 -2.30 2.48 -15.25
CA LEU A 321 -2.22 1.41 -14.26
C LEU A 321 -3.31 1.50 -13.19
N LEU A 322 -3.62 2.71 -12.69
CA LEU A 322 -4.71 2.92 -11.72
C LEU A 322 -6.06 2.50 -12.30
N THR A 323 -6.31 2.88 -13.55
CA THR A 323 -7.56 2.57 -14.28
C THR A 323 -7.69 1.08 -14.62
N LEU A 324 -6.59 0.42 -14.98
CA LEU A 324 -6.61 -0.97 -15.47
C LEU A 324 -6.41 -2.03 -14.38
N CYS A 325 -6.05 -1.63 -13.16
CA CYS A 325 -5.77 -2.57 -12.09
C CYS A 325 -7.03 -3.40 -11.72
N PRO A 326 -6.97 -4.75 -11.80
CA PRO A 326 -8.09 -5.63 -11.49
C PRO A 326 -8.58 -5.45 -10.04
N PRO A 327 -9.89 -5.42 -9.79
CA PRO A 327 -10.45 -5.28 -8.44
C PRO A 327 -10.17 -6.49 -7.53
N GLU A 328 -9.85 -7.66 -8.09
CA GLU A 328 -9.64 -8.91 -7.35
C GLU A 328 -8.33 -8.91 -6.55
N VAL A 329 -7.32 -8.14 -6.97
CA VAL A 329 -5.95 -8.24 -6.46
C VAL A 329 -5.57 -7.02 -5.63
N ALA A 330 -6.03 -7.00 -4.37
CA ALA A 330 -5.89 -5.84 -3.50
C ALA A 330 -4.44 -5.42 -3.20
N HIS A 331 -3.53 -6.40 -3.09
CA HIS A 331 -2.14 -6.14 -2.75
C HIS A 331 -1.40 -5.37 -3.85
N VAL A 332 -1.67 -5.68 -5.13
CA VAL A 332 -1.06 -5.01 -6.29
C VAL A 332 -1.47 -3.54 -6.34
N ARG A 333 -2.76 -3.23 -6.12
CA ARG A 333 -3.23 -1.84 -6.06
C ARG A 333 -2.61 -1.07 -4.89
N LYS A 334 -2.45 -1.70 -3.73
CA LYS A 334 -1.75 -1.09 -2.58
C LYS A 334 -0.32 -0.70 -2.95
N GLU A 335 0.45 -1.59 -3.59
CA GLU A 335 1.82 -1.26 -4.03
C GLU A 335 1.84 -0.12 -5.05
N LEU A 336 0.91 -0.08 -5.99
CA LEU A 336 0.77 1.00 -6.96
C LEU A 336 0.53 2.37 -6.29
N VAL A 337 -0.37 2.44 -5.31
CA VAL A 337 -0.63 3.69 -4.57
C VAL A 337 0.59 4.12 -3.77
N ILE A 338 1.33 3.18 -3.17
CA ILE A 338 2.59 3.48 -2.46
C ILE A 338 3.64 4.05 -3.42
N ALA A 339 3.87 3.41 -4.56
CA ALA A 339 4.81 3.89 -5.58
C ALA A 339 4.42 5.28 -6.09
N THR A 340 3.13 5.48 -6.39
CA THR A 340 2.57 6.77 -6.81
C THR A 340 2.79 7.85 -5.75
N ARG A 341 2.55 7.54 -4.46
CA ARG A 341 2.80 8.47 -3.36
C ARG A 341 4.25 8.95 -3.31
N HIS A 342 5.21 8.05 -3.48
CA HIS A 342 6.63 8.41 -3.50
C HIS A 342 6.99 9.34 -4.66
N ILE A 343 6.39 9.12 -5.84
CA ILE A 343 6.57 9.99 -7.01
C ILE A 343 5.95 11.37 -6.76
N LEU A 344 4.73 11.43 -6.24
CA LEU A 344 4.00 12.67 -5.93
C LEU A 344 4.66 13.50 -4.80
N ALA A 345 5.52 12.89 -3.99
CA ALA A 345 6.30 13.61 -2.99
C ALA A 345 7.43 14.49 -3.59
N THR A 346 7.72 14.34 -4.89
CA THR A 346 8.73 15.11 -5.63
C THR A 346 8.10 16.26 -6.43
N ASP A 347 8.92 17.11 -7.04
CA ASP A 347 8.44 18.24 -7.85
C ASP A 347 7.75 17.82 -9.16
N LEU A 348 7.88 16.56 -9.55
CA LEU A 348 7.16 15.97 -10.68
C LEU A 348 5.63 15.95 -10.48
N ARG A 349 5.15 16.15 -9.25
CA ARG A 349 3.73 16.33 -8.93
C ARG A 349 3.03 17.39 -9.80
N LEU A 350 3.74 18.42 -10.24
CA LEU A 350 3.18 19.47 -11.11
C LEU A 350 2.72 18.92 -12.47
N LYS A 351 3.31 17.82 -12.95
CA LYS A 351 2.91 17.17 -14.21
C LYS A 351 1.56 16.44 -14.10
N PHE A 352 1.06 16.19 -12.89
CA PHE A 352 -0.24 15.56 -12.67
C PHE A 352 -1.42 16.54 -12.69
N VAL A 353 -1.15 17.86 -12.62
CA VAL A 353 -2.19 18.91 -12.61
C VAL A 353 -3.21 18.76 -13.75
N PRO A 354 -2.84 18.50 -15.01
CA PRO A 354 -3.81 18.33 -16.10
C PRO A 354 -4.72 17.10 -15.97
N TYR A 355 -4.39 16.15 -15.09
CA TYR A 355 -5.10 14.88 -14.92
C TYR A 355 -5.81 14.77 -13.57
N MET A 356 -5.93 15.87 -12.83
CA MET A 356 -6.49 15.90 -11.47
C MET A 356 -7.93 15.43 -11.41
N GLU A 357 -8.76 15.75 -12.40
CA GLU A 357 -10.15 15.28 -12.48
C GLU A 357 -10.23 13.74 -12.40
N ARG A 358 -9.33 13.02 -13.09
CA ARG A 358 -9.27 11.56 -13.03
C ARG A 358 -8.74 11.03 -11.70
N LEU A 359 -7.84 11.75 -11.04
CA LEU A 359 -7.30 11.35 -9.74
C LEU A 359 -8.29 11.58 -8.59
N PHE A 360 -9.26 12.49 -8.77
CA PHE A 360 -10.34 12.72 -7.82
C PHE A 360 -11.45 11.67 -7.89
N ASP A 361 -11.49 10.87 -8.96
CA ASP A 361 -12.43 9.76 -9.07
C ASP A 361 -12.04 8.63 -8.11
N GLU A 362 -12.92 8.36 -7.13
CA GLU A 362 -12.74 7.29 -6.15
C GLU A 362 -12.64 5.91 -6.83
N ASP A 363 -13.38 5.70 -7.93
CA ASP A 363 -13.36 4.43 -8.67
C ASP A 363 -12.06 4.25 -9.43
N VAL A 364 -11.40 5.32 -9.88
CA VAL A 364 -10.08 5.21 -10.51
C VAL A 364 -8.99 5.00 -9.47
N LEU A 365 -9.05 5.71 -8.34
CA LEU A 365 -8.02 5.67 -7.32
C LEU A 365 -8.05 4.39 -6.47
N LEU A 366 -9.24 3.92 -6.09
CA LEU A 366 -9.44 2.74 -5.24
C LEU A 366 -9.92 1.52 -6.02
N GLY A 367 -10.64 1.72 -7.13
CA GLY A 367 -11.31 0.66 -7.89
C GLY A 367 -12.48 0.00 -7.17
N GLY A 368 -13.17 -0.89 -7.90
CA GLY A 368 -14.39 -1.55 -7.42
C GLY A 368 -14.18 -2.69 -6.41
N GLY A 369 -12.95 -2.95 -5.96
CA GLY A 369 -12.65 -4.05 -5.04
C GLY A 369 -13.00 -3.70 -3.60
N TRP A 370 -13.91 -4.44 -2.96
CA TRP A 370 -14.40 -4.10 -1.62
C TRP A 370 -13.30 -4.17 -0.54
N SER A 371 -12.45 -5.20 -0.57
CA SER A 371 -11.30 -5.34 0.35
C SER A 371 -10.27 -4.22 0.18
N VAL A 372 -10.09 -3.72 -1.04
CA VAL A 372 -9.24 -2.54 -1.30
C VAL A 372 -9.88 -1.31 -0.68
N HIS A 373 -11.18 -1.12 -0.90
CA HIS A 373 -11.91 0.03 -0.42
C HIS A 373 -11.87 0.13 1.11
N GLU A 374 -11.95 -0.97 1.84
CA GLU A 374 -11.85 -0.93 3.31
C GLU A 374 -10.43 -0.60 3.79
N SER A 375 -9.41 -1.28 3.25
CA SER A 375 -8.03 -1.21 3.77
C SER A 375 -7.20 -0.03 3.23
N LEU A 376 -7.45 0.41 2.00
CA LEU A 376 -6.59 1.35 1.27
C LEU A 376 -7.05 2.82 1.39
N ARG A 377 -8.31 3.07 1.73
CA ARG A 377 -8.88 4.44 1.83
C ARG A 377 -8.03 5.42 2.64
N PRO A 378 -7.55 5.09 3.86
CA PRO A 378 -6.69 6.01 4.61
C PRO A 378 -5.41 6.40 3.86
N LEU A 379 -4.77 5.46 3.18
CA LEU A 379 -3.54 5.71 2.41
C LEU A 379 -3.82 6.52 1.14
N ALA A 380 -4.88 6.19 0.41
CA ALA A 380 -5.27 6.89 -0.81
C ALA A 380 -5.65 8.35 -0.52
N TYR A 381 -6.51 8.59 0.47
CA TYR A 381 -6.95 9.94 0.83
C TYR A 381 -5.84 10.79 1.44
N SER A 382 -4.93 10.20 2.23
CA SER A 382 -3.76 10.96 2.71
C SER A 382 -2.81 11.33 1.57
N THR A 383 -2.56 10.41 0.63
CA THR A 383 -1.73 10.68 -0.56
C THR A 383 -2.36 11.78 -1.44
N LEU A 384 -3.66 11.69 -1.69
CA LEU A 384 -4.38 12.68 -2.49
C LEU A 384 -4.44 14.04 -1.79
N ALA A 385 -4.62 14.06 -0.47
CA ALA A 385 -4.61 15.30 0.30
C ALA A 385 -3.24 16.00 0.27
N ASP A 386 -2.16 15.23 0.44
CA ASP A 386 -0.80 15.73 0.31
C ASP A 386 -0.58 16.30 -1.09
N LEU A 387 -1.01 15.61 -2.14
CA LEU A 387 -0.92 16.10 -3.52
C LEU A 387 -1.66 17.43 -3.69
N VAL A 388 -2.96 17.47 -3.35
CA VAL A 388 -3.79 18.68 -3.46
C VAL A 388 -3.17 19.82 -2.67
N HIS A 389 -2.69 19.57 -1.44
CA HIS A 389 -2.04 20.59 -0.65
C HIS A 389 -0.86 21.21 -1.39
N HIS A 390 0.04 20.42 -1.97
CA HIS A 390 1.23 20.97 -2.64
C HIS A 390 0.91 21.65 -3.98
N VAL A 391 -0.09 21.16 -4.73
CA VAL A 391 -0.41 21.68 -6.07
C VAL A 391 -1.54 22.71 -6.09
N ARG A 392 -2.19 23.00 -4.94
CA ARG A 392 -3.38 23.87 -4.82
C ARG A 392 -3.26 25.23 -5.53
N GLN A 393 -2.07 25.81 -5.56
CA GLN A 393 -1.83 27.10 -6.21
C GLN A 393 -1.92 27.02 -7.72
N HIS A 394 -1.75 25.84 -8.32
CA HIS A 394 -1.81 25.60 -9.77
C HIS A 394 -3.14 25.03 -10.25
N LEU A 395 -4.05 24.66 -9.33
CA LEU A 395 -5.34 24.07 -9.68
C LEU A 395 -6.34 25.12 -10.18
N PRO A 396 -7.15 24.80 -11.21
CA PRO A 396 -8.29 25.61 -11.60
C PRO A 396 -9.42 25.53 -10.57
N LEU A 397 -10.37 26.48 -10.62
CA LEU A 397 -11.48 26.54 -9.65
C LEU A 397 -12.39 25.30 -9.70
N SER A 398 -12.56 24.68 -10.88
CA SER A 398 -13.29 23.42 -11.07
C SER A 398 -12.72 22.30 -10.20
N ASP A 399 -11.41 22.11 -10.27
CA ASP A 399 -10.70 21.03 -9.59
C ASP A 399 -10.65 21.28 -8.08
N LEU A 400 -10.53 22.54 -7.66
CA LEU A 400 -10.67 22.94 -6.25
C LEU A 400 -12.07 22.63 -5.71
N ALA A 401 -13.12 22.81 -6.52
CA ALA A 401 -14.49 22.47 -6.13
C ALA A 401 -14.70 20.96 -5.98
N ILE A 402 -14.15 20.15 -6.90
CA ILE A 402 -14.18 18.68 -6.82
C ILE A 402 -13.42 18.20 -5.58
N ALA A 403 -12.20 18.73 -5.35
CA ALA A 403 -11.41 18.43 -4.16
C ALA A 403 -12.20 18.77 -2.88
N ALA A 404 -12.77 19.97 -2.81
CA ALA A 404 -13.55 20.40 -1.66
C ALA A 404 -14.76 19.48 -1.41
N HIS A 405 -15.44 19.03 -2.46
CA HIS A 405 -16.55 18.08 -2.35
C HIS A 405 -16.10 16.71 -1.80
N LEU A 406 -15.03 16.14 -2.37
CA LEU A 406 -14.47 14.85 -1.96
C LEU A 406 -14.04 14.87 -0.49
N PHE A 407 -13.24 15.86 -0.09
CA PHE A 407 -12.78 15.94 1.31
C PHE A 407 -13.91 16.32 2.28
N SER A 408 -14.97 16.99 1.82
CA SER A 408 -16.18 17.19 2.62
C SER A 408 -16.92 15.89 2.90
N LYS A 409 -17.01 14.97 1.92
CA LYS A 409 -17.54 13.61 2.12
C LYS A 409 -16.71 12.86 3.17
N ASN A 410 -15.38 12.92 3.07
CA ASN A 410 -14.46 12.27 4.02
C ASN A 410 -14.60 12.80 5.46
N VAL A 411 -14.92 14.08 5.66
CA VAL A 411 -15.16 14.65 7.00
C VAL A 411 -16.36 14.01 7.69
N HIS A 412 -17.38 13.65 6.93
CA HIS A 412 -18.62 13.05 7.43
C HIS A 412 -18.64 11.52 7.40
N ASP A 413 -17.70 10.90 6.69
CA ASP A 413 -17.60 9.45 6.61
C ASP A 413 -17.10 8.89 7.96
N GLU A 414 -18.03 8.33 8.74
CA GLU A 414 -17.73 7.71 10.02
C GLU A 414 -16.87 6.45 9.84
N SER A 415 -16.94 5.78 8.68
CA SER A 415 -16.14 4.58 8.39
C SER A 415 -14.62 4.83 8.34
N LEU A 416 -14.20 6.10 8.22
CA LEU A 416 -12.79 6.52 8.23
C LEU A 416 -12.27 6.85 9.63
N PRO A 417 -10.96 6.66 9.89
CA PRO A 417 -10.34 7.11 11.15
C PRO A 417 -10.47 8.62 11.38
N THR A 418 -10.63 9.04 12.64
CA THR A 418 -10.72 10.46 13.05
C THR A 418 -9.51 11.29 12.60
N THR A 419 -8.33 10.67 12.46
CA THR A 419 -7.12 11.29 11.93
C THR A 419 -7.28 11.74 10.47
N ILE A 420 -7.92 10.91 9.63
CA ILE A 420 -8.22 11.23 8.23
C ILE A 420 -9.31 12.29 8.12
N GLN A 421 -10.32 12.24 8.98
CA GLN A 421 -11.35 13.30 9.07
C GLN A 421 -10.71 14.65 9.43
N THR A 422 -9.81 14.66 10.43
CA THR A 422 -9.08 15.87 10.86
C THR A 422 -8.16 16.40 9.77
N MET A 423 -7.44 15.52 9.07
CA MET A 423 -6.61 15.87 7.92
C MET A 423 -7.46 16.51 6.82
N SER A 424 -8.63 15.94 6.51
CA SER A 424 -9.55 16.48 5.50
C SER A 424 -10.04 17.88 5.89
N CYS A 425 -10.36 18.13 7.17
CA CYS A 425 -10.67 19.48 7.67
C CYS A 425 -9.50 20.46 7.49
N LYS A 426 -8.26 20.05 7.80
CA LYS A 426 -7.05 20.88 7.62
C LYS A 426 -6.81 21.22 6.15
N LEU A 427 -7.03 20.26 5.25
CA LEU A 427 -6.91 20.52 3.82
C LEU A 427 -7.93 21.53 3.35
N LEU A 428 -9.22 21.35 3.69
CA LEU A 428 -10.28 22.29 3.36
C LEU A 428 -9.97 23.71 3.86
N LEU A 429 -9.43 23.84 5.07
CA LEU A 429 -8.92 25.10 5.62
C LEU A 429 -7.82 25.72 4.72
N ASN A 430 -6.84 24.92 4.30
CA ASN A 430 -5.74 25.37 3.45
C ASN A 430 -6.16 25.71 2.00
N LEU A 431 -7.33 25.23 1.56
CA LEU A 431 -7.89 25.57 0.25
C LEU A 431 -8.59 26.93 0.23
N VAL A 432 -8.97 27.48 1.39
CA VAL A 432 -9.74 28.74 1.47
C VAL A 432 -9.03 29.89 0.75
N ASP A 433 -7.74 30.09 1.03
CA ASP A 433 -6.96 31.15 0.41
C ASP A 433 -6.80 30.96 -1.11
N CYS A 434 -6.63 29.71 -1.55
CA CYS A 434 -6.48 29.38 -2.96
C CYS A 434 -7.80 29.60 -3.73
N ILE A 435 -8.93 29.18 -3.16
CA ILE A 435 -10.26 29.43 -3.72
C ILE A 435 -10.51 30.93 -3.84
N ARG A 436 -10.15 31.71 -2.81
CA ARG A 436 -10.27 33.18 -2.83
C ARG A 436 -9.44 33.80 -3.96
N GLN A 437 -8.15 33.47 -4.03
CA GLN A 437 -7.25 34.02 -5.05
C GLN A 437 -7.70 33.66 -6.47
N ARG A 438 -8.08 32.40 -6.70
CA ARG A 438 -8.57 31.95 -8.02
C ARG A 438 -9.89 32.61 -8.40
N SER A 439 -10.81 32.76 -7.45
CA SER A 439 -12.08 33.45 -7.67
C SER A 439 -11.89 34.92 -8.03
N GLU A 440 -10.85 35.59 -7.51
CA GLU A 440 -10.52 36.97 -7.88
C GLU A 440 -9.97 37.07 -9.31
N ILE A 441 -9.10 36.14 -9.70
CA ILE A 441 -8.54 36.08 -11.06
C ILE A 441 -9.65 35.82 -12.08
N ASP A 442 -10.52 34.84 -11.85
CA ASP A 442 -11.60 34.49 -12.79
C ASP A 442 -12.64 35.60 -12.93
N ALA A 443 -12.91 36.34 -11.85
CA ALA A 443 -13.80 37.51 -11.85
C ALA A 443 -13.26 38.68 -12.69
N THR A 444 -11.94 38.81 -12.85
CA THR A 444 -11.33 39.82 -13.74
C THR A 444 -11.37 39.42 -15.21
N GLN A 445 -11.45 38.14 -15.53
CA GLN A 445 -11.44 37.62 -16.90
C GLN A 445 -12.84 37.36 -17.47
N SER A 446 -13.86 37.14 -16.62
CA SER A 446 -15.22 36.85 -17.04
C SER A 446 -16.24 37.69 -16.26
N SER A 447 -16.73 38.78 -16.87
CA SER A 447 -17.65 39.75 -16.26
C SER A 447 -19.09 39.24 -16.05
N THR A 448 -19.38 37.97 -16.32
CA THR A 448 -20.75 37.45 -16.42
C THR A 448 -21.07 36.28 -15.47
N THR A 449 -20.11 35.82 -14.66
CA THR A 449 -20.28 34.60 -13.85
C THR A 449 -20.43 34.96 -12.36
N GLN A 450 -21.44 34.39 -11.70
CA GLN A 450 -21.68 34.53 -10.25
C GLN A 450 -20.41 34.26 -9.40
N PRO A 451 -20.32 34.75 -8.14
CA PRO A 451 -19.16 34.49 -7.27
C PRO A 451 -19.12 33.02 -6.81
N GLN A 452 -18.69 32.12 -7.72
CA GLN A 452 -18.59 30.68 -7.48
C GLN A 452 -17.66 30.37 -6.29
N GLY A 453 -16.61 31.16 -6.08
CA GLY A 453 -15.71 31.03 -4.93
C GLY A 453 -16.41 31.24 -3.59
N ARG A 454 -17.24 32.29 -3.45
CA ARG A 454 -18.00 32.54 -2.20
C ARG A 454 -19.00 31.43 -1.91
N GLN A 455 -19.70 30.95 -2.93
CA GLN A 455 -20.65 29.84 -2.78
C GLN A 455 -19.94 28.55 -2.33
N LEU A 456 -18.76 28.26 -2.90
CA LEU A 456 -17.96 27.12 -2.51
C LEU A 456 -17.48 27.23 -1.05
N LEU A 457 -16.96 28.38 -0.63
CA LEU A 457 -16.56 28.64 0.76
C LEU A 457 -17.73 28.47 1.74
N MET A 458 -18.91 28.98 1.39
CA MET A 458 -20.11 28.79 2.21
C MET A 458 -20.54 27.32 2.30
N ARG A 459 -20.36 26.54 1.24
CA ARG A 459 -20.62 25.09 1.26
C ARG A 459 -19.66 24.35 2.18
N ILE A 460 -18.36 24.70 2.16
CA ILE A 460 -17.37 24.15 3.10
C ILE A 460 -17.72 24.54 4.55
N LEU A 461 -18.19 25.78 4.78
CA LEU A 461 -18.65 26.19 6.11
C LEU A 461 -19.84 25.37 6.59
N GLU A 462 -20.83 25.11 5.72
CA GLU A 462 -21.99 24.28 6.05
C GLU A 462 -21.57 22.84 6.44
N VAL A 463 -20.60 22.26 5.74
CA VAL A 463 -20.01 20.95 6.07
C VAL A 463 -19.42 20.96 7.50
N PHE A 464 -18.65 21.99 7.87
CA PHE A 464 -18.11 22.09 9.23
C PHE A 464 -19.19 22.23 10.29
N VAL A 465 -20.24 23.02 10.03
CA VAL A 465 -21.40 23.15 10.94
C VAL A 465 -22.14 21.83 11.12
N LEU A 466 -22.33 21.07 10.04
CA LEU A 466 -22.90 19.73 10.11
C LEU A 466 -22.01 18.79 10.90
N LYS A 467 -20.68 18.88 10.77
CA LYS A 467 -19.76 18.02 11.54
C LYS A 467 -19.81 18.34 13.02
N PHE A 468 -19.90 19.61 13.41
CA PHE A 468 -20.17 20.00 14.80
C PHE A 468 -21.46 19.36 15.32
N LYS A 469 -22.55 19.38 14.52
CA LYS A 469 -23.82 18.72 14.90
C LYS A 469 -23.64 17.23 15.13
N THR A 470 -22.92 16.51 14.27
CA THR A 470 -22.62 15.08 14.43
C THR A 470 -21.82 14.82 15.70
N ILE A 471 -20.77 15.62 15.96
CA ILE A 471 -19.96 15.52 17.18
C ILE A 471 -20.84 15.73 18.42
N SER A 472 -21.64 16.79 18.45
CA SER A 472 -22.48 17.12 19.61
C SER A 472 -23.60 16.11 19.87
N LYS A 473 -24.22 15.57 18.82
CA LYS A 473 -25.40 14.69 18.97
C LYS A 473 -25.06 13.22 19.16
N LEU A 474 -24.03 12.71 18.47
CA LEU A 474 -23.73 11.27 18.43
C LEU A 474 -22.48 10.95 19.24
N GLN A 475 -21.39 11.66 18.99
CA GLN A 475 -20.07 11.28 19.49
C GLN A 475 -19.83 11.74 20.93
N LEU A 476 -20.28 12.94 21.29
CA LEU A 476 -20.14 13.50 22.63
C LEU A 476 -20.92 12.68 23.69
N PRO A 477 -22.20 12.31 23.49
CA PRO A 477 -22.91 11.42 24.42
C PRO A 477 -22.27 10.03 24.53
N ALA A 478 -21.77 9.47 23.43
CA ALA A 478 -21.08 8.18 23.44
C ALA A 478 -19.75 8.24 24.22
N LEU A 479 -18.95 9.30 24.05
CA LEU A 479 -17.74 9.55 24.82
C LEU A 479 -18.03 9.72 26.32
N LEU A 480 -19.09 10.46 26.65
CA LEU A 480 -19.55 10.63 28.03
C LEU A 480 -19.94 9.30 28.69
N ALA A 481 -20.65 8.42 27.95
CA ALA A 481 -21.01 7.09 28.43
C ALA A 481 -19.78 6.20 28.67
N LYS A 482 -18.80 6.22 27.74
CA LYS A 482 -17.54 5.49 27.87
C LYS A 482 -16.71 5.95 29.07
N CYS A 483 -16.58 7.26 29.28
CA CYS A 483 -15.89 7.81 30.45
C CYS A 483 -16.54 7.42 31.79
N LYS A 484 -17.88 7.31 31.84
CA LYS A 484 -18.61 6.86 33.05
C LYS A 484 -18.42 5.38 33.35
N GLN A 485 -18.25 4.52 32.33
CA GLN A 485 -18.02 3.08 32.51
C GLN A 485 -16.61 2.76 33.04
N VAL A 486 -15.59 3.50 32.62
CA VAL A 486 -14.20 3.33 33.12
C VAL A 486 -14.08 3.69 34.61
N THR A 487 -14.93 4.57 35.12
CA THR A 487 -14.97 4.93 36.55
C THR A 487 -15.69 3.92 37.45
N SER A 488 -16.32 2.88 36.90
CA SER A 488 -17.11 1.89 37.68
C SER A 488 -16.47 0.52 37.88
N THR A 489 -15.23 0.29 37.43
CA THR A 489 -14.46 -0.93 37.75
C THR A 489 -13.46 -0.64 38.88
N PRO A 490 -13.63 -1.20 40.11
CA PRO A 490 -12.65 -1.04 41.17
C PRO A 490 -11.43 -1.94 40.88
N ASN A 491 -10.31 -1.34 40.49
CA ASN A 491 -9.03 -2.04 40.41
C ASN A 491 -8.49 -2.28 41.82
N THR A 492 -8.31 -3.55 42.20
CA THR A 492 -7.42 -3.98 43.28
C THR A 492 -5.97 -3.60 42.93
N PRO A 493 -5.16 -3.09 43.87
CA PRO A 493 -3.80 -2.67 43.59
C PRO A 493 -2.86 -3.88 43.67
N THR A 494 -1.95 -4.02 42.69
CA THR A 494 -0.73 -4.82 42.87
C THR A 494 0.47 -4.07 42.30
N SER A 495 1.57 -4.22 43.02
CA SER A 495 2.73 -3.34 43.11
C SER A 495 3.61 -3.26 41.86
N GLN A 496 4.35 -2.15 41.78
CA GLN A 496 5.37 -1.82 40.77
C GLN A 496 6.58 -2.77 40.80
N ASN A 497 7.11 -3.12 39.62
CA ASN A 497 8.54 -2.97 39.25
C ASN A 497 8.77 -3.28 37.74
N ALA A 498 9.76 -2.59 37.16
CA ALA A 498 10.05 -2.38 35.72
C ALA A 498 10.79 -3.56 35.02
N PRO A 499 11.45 -3.36 33.84
CA PRO A 499 10.93 -3.13 32.48
C PRO A 499 11.39 -4.22 31.48
N SER A 500 10.65 -4.50 30.40
CA SER A 500 11.22 -5.04 29.14
C SER A 500 10.21 -5.19 28.00
N THR A 501 10.71 -4.88 26.81
CA THR A 501 10.31 -5.29 25.46
C THR A 501 9.75 -6.71 25.35
N THR A 502 8.60 -6.87 24.68
CA THR A 502 8.38 -7.68 23.46
C THR A 502 6.88 -7.71 23.12
N VAL A 503 6.55 -7.56 21.84
CA VAL A 503 5.20 -7.81 21.31
C VAL A 503 5.23 -9.22 20.75
N GLU A 504 4.55 -10.16 21.40
CA GLU A 504 4.20 -11.45 20.83
C GLU A 504 2.70 -11.72 20.95
N THR A 505 2.15 -12.08 19.80
CA THR A 505 0.79 -12.50 19.49
C THR A 505 0.49 -13.88 20.06
N LYS A 506 -0.65 -14.09 20.75
CA LYS A 506 -1.26 -15.42 20.87
C LYS A 506 -2.80 -15.36 20.80
N ILE A 507 -3.31 -16.26 19.97
CA ILE A 507 -4.69 -16.69 19.73
C ILE A 507 -4.96 -17.92 20.63
N ASP A 508 -6.24 -18.21 20.89
CA ASP A 508 -6.89 -19.47 21.38
C ASP A 508 -7.80 -19.22 22.59
N GLU A 509 -8.95 -19.86 22.83
CA GLU A 509 -9.79 -20.85 22.13
C GLU A 509 -11.16 -20.85 22.86
N GLU A 510 -12.23 -21.32 22.20
CA GLU A 510 -13.61 -21.44 22.74
C GLU A 510 -13.78 -22.55 23.81
N LYS A 511 -14.73 -22.36 24.75
CA LYS A 511 -15.67 -23.42 25.17
C LYS A 511 -17.00 -22.89 25.74
N PRO A 512 -18.11 -23.67 25.67
CA PRO A 512 -19.49 -23.20 25.65
C PRO A 512 -20.24 -23.39 26.98
N SER A 513 -21.33 -22.66 27.21
CA SER A 513 -22.67 -23.20 27.53
C SER A 513 -23.67 -22.14 28.06
N THR A 514 -24.91 -22.27 27.56
CA THR A 514 -26.23 -22.06 28.20
C THR A 514 -26.48 -20.83 29.08
N ASP A 515 -27.29 -19.88 28.60
CA ASP A 515 -28.73 -19.92 28.92
C ASP A 515 -29.56 -18.99 28.03
N PHE A 516 -30.64 -19.59 27.51
CA PHE A 516 -31.56 -19.09 26.51
C PHE A 516 -32.85 -18.67 27.20
N LEU A 517 -32.91 -17.53 27.91
CA LEU A 517 -34.18 -16.84 28.23
C LEU A 517 -33.98 -15.48 28.93
N ASP A 518 -33.52 -14.43 28.24
CA ASP A 518 -33.89 -13.05 28.65
C ASP A 518 -33.70 -12.02 27.52
N SER A 519 -34.12 -12.40 26.31
CA SER A 519 -34.31 -11.45 25.21
C SER A 519 -35.70 -10.85 25.35
N LEU A 520 -35.80 -9.56 25.72
CA LEU A 520 -36.87 -8.61 25.34
C LEU A 520 -36.63 -7.25 26.04
N SER A 521 -35.65 -6.46 25.58
CA SER A 521 -35.62 -4.97 25.71
C SER A 521 -34.31 -4.30 25.27
N LYS A 522 -33.82 -4.55 24.04
CA LYS A 522 -32.85 -3.63 23.39
C LYS A 522 -33.05 -3.61 21.87
N PRO A 523 -32.91 -2.46 21.20
CA PRO A 523 -32.90 -2.39 19.74
C PRO A 523 -31.62 -3.06 19.18
N GLU A 524 -31.82 -3.85 18.13
CA GLU A 524 -30.85 -4.47 17.20
C GLU A 524 -29.88 -3.40 16.63
N ASP A 525 -28.62 -3.67 16.24
CA ASP A 525 -28.09 -4.85 15.56
C ASP A 525 -26.56 -4.98 15.77
N LYS A 526 -26.07 -6.21 15.98
CA LYS A 526 -24.65 -6.56 15.75
C LYS A 526 -24.63 -7.66 14.70
N SER A 527 -24.18 -7.32 13.48
CA SER A 527 -24.05 -8.28 12.39
C SER A 527 -23.07 -9.40 12.74
N LYS A 528 -23.56 -10.64 12.73
CA LYS A 528 -22.78 -11.89 12.80
C LYS A 528 -22.07 -12.18 11.47
N ILE A 529 -21.10 -11.36 11.11
CA ILE A 529 -20.00 -11.71 10.19
C ILE A 529 -18.77 -11.04 10.79
N GLY A 530 -17.66 -11.77 10.90
CA GLY A 530 -16.42 -11.35 11.58
C GLY A 530 -15.68 -10.16 10.95
N PHE A 531 -16.34 -9.02 10.84
CA PHE A 531 -15.71 -7.71 10.67
C PHE A 531 -15.33 -7.16 12.05
N PRO A 532 -14.19 -6.45 12.19
CA PRO A 532 -13.80 -5.90 13.48
C PRO A 532 -14.94 -5.04 14.02
N SER A 533 -15.36 -5.41 15.23
CA SER A 533 -16.50 -4.87 15.93
C SER A 533 -16.39 -3.37 16.14
N SER A 534 -17.35 -2.63 15.57
CA SER A 534 -17.79 -1.28 15.94
C SER A 534 -16.70 -0.22 16.13
N GLN A 535 -16.71 0.77 15.24
CA GLN A 535 -15.96 2.03 15.35
C GLN A 535 -16.11 2.77 16.69
N MET A 536 -17.10 2.38 17.50
CA MET A 536 -17.31 2.80 18.88
C MET A 536 -16.08 2.55 19.80
N ASN A 537 -15.25 1.54 19.51
CA ASN A 537 -14.01 1.30 20.27
C ASN A 537 -12.88 2.32 19.97
N ASN A 538 -12.92 2.99 18.81
CA ASN A 538 -11.92 3.97 18.37
C ASN A 538 -12.23 5.43 18.77
N LEU A 539 -13.29 5.67 19.55
CA LEU A 539 -13.60 7.00 20.08
C LEU A 539 -12.57 7.40 21.14
N ASN A 540 -11.66 8.30 20.77
CA ASN A 540 -10.62 8.89 21.61
C ASN A 540 -10.88 10.39 21.84
N VAL A 541 -10.99 10.81 23.10
CA VAL A 541 -11.24 12.21 23.48
C VAL A 541 -10.18 13.16 22.91
N GLY A 542 -8.91 12.75 22.88
CA GLY A 542 -7.82 13.59 22.35
C GLY A 542 -7.94 13.90 20.85
N ASP A 543 -8.34 12.91 20.06
CA ASP A 543 -8.51 13.07 18.61
C ASP A 543 -9.68 14.00 18.29
N TYR A 544 -10.79 13.84 19.01
CA TYR A 544 -11.96 14.70 18.83
C TYR A 544 -11.74 16.14 19.33
N ARG A 545 -10.89 16.37 20.35
CA ARG A 545 -10.45 17.73 20.71
C ARG A 545 -9.68 18.38 19.58
N THR A 546 -8.73 17.66 19.01
CA THR A 546 -7.94 18.14 17.87
C THR A 546 -8.85 18.45 16.67
N LEU A 547 -9.86 17.61 16.44
CA LEU A 547 -10.86 17.82 15.40
C LEU A 547 -11.70 19.08 15.66
N VAL A 548 -12.25 19.26 16.87
CA VAL A 548 -13.04 20.45 17.24
C VAL A 548 -12.20 21.72 17.11
N LYS A 549 -10.96 21.72 17.62
CA LYS A 549 -10.02 22.83 17.44
C LYS A 549 -9.80 23.17 15.96
N THR A 550 -9.56 22.15 15.13
CA THR A 550 -9.36 22.33 13.69
C THR A 550 -10.60 22.92 13.01
N LEU A 551 -11.80 22.44 13.36
CA LEU A 551 -13.05 22.96 12.82
C LEU A 551 -13.28 24.43 13.20
N VAL A 552 -12.99 24.82 14.46
CA VAL A 552 -13.12 26.22 14.91
C VAL A 552 -12.17 27.13 14.13
N CYS A 553 -10.90 26.74 13.98
CA CYS A 553 -9.95 27.47 13.14
C CYS A 553 -10.43 27.55 11.68
N GLY A 554 -10.94 26.44 11.15
CA GLY A 554 -11.59 26.32 9.85
C GLY A 554 -12.67 27.36 9.61
N VAL A 555 -13.66 27.40 10.49
CA VAL A 555 -14.79 28.34 10.44
C VAL A 555 -14.31 29.79 10.45
N LYS A 556 -13.35 30.13 11.32
CA LYS A 556 -12.78 31.48 11.39
C LYS A 556 -12.16 31.90 10.07
N THR A 557 -11.31 31.06 9.50
CA THR A 557 -10.63 31.35 8.22
C THR A 557 -11.61 31.43 7.05
N ILE A 558 -12.59 30.52 6.97
CA ILE A 558 -13.62 30.56 5.92
C ILE A 558 -14.45 31.85 6.01
N THR A 559 -14.87 32.24 7.21
CA THR A 559 -15.65 33.46 7.45
C THR A 559 -14.88 34.69 6.99
N TRP A 560 -13.57 34.74 7.27
CA TRP A 560 -12.68 35.80 6.79
C TRP A 560 -12.50 35.79 5.26
N GLY A 561 -12.35 34.60 4.67
CA GLY A 561 -12.27 34.41 3.21
C GLY A 561 -13.54 34.88 2.50
N CYS A 562 -14.72 34.57 3.04
CA CYS A 562 -16.02 35.02 2.50
C CYS A 562 -16.19 36.54 2.54
N ALA A 563 -15.76 37.19 3.63
CA ALA A 563 -15.83 38.65 3.78
C ALA A 563 -14.92 39.40 2.81
N SER A 564 -13.87 38.75 2.30
CA SER A 564 -12.90 39.32 1.37
C SER A 564 -13.26 39.09 -0.11
N CYS A 565 -14.19 38.16 -0.40
CA CYS A 565 -14.65 37.91 -1.77
C CYS A 565 -15.56 39.07 -2.24
N LYS A 566 -15.14 39.79 -3.30
CA LYS A 566 -15.93 40.88 -3.89
C LYS A 566 -17.26 40.35 -4.43
N SER A 567 -18.38 40.87 -3.94
CA SER A 567 -19.69 40.66 -4.59
C SER A 567 -19.73 41.52 -5.84
N ALA A 568 -19.77 40.89 -7.01
CA ALA A 568 -20.02 41.57 -8.28
C ALA A 568 -21.50 41.97 -8.36
N THR A 569 -21.89 42.98 -7.59
CA THR A 569 -23.20 43.62 -7.72
C THR A 569 -23.06 45.12 -7.52
N ASN A 570 -23.30 45.81 -8.63
CA ASN A 570 -23.78 47.17 -8.82
C ASN A 570 -22.75 48.22 -9.25
N ASN A 571 -22.90 48.60 -10.53
CA ASN A 571 -22.62 49.94 -11.06
C ASN A 571 -23.25 50.98 -10.13
N GLU A 572 -22.46 51.58 -9.26
CA GLU A 572 -22.55 52.97 -8.81
C GLU A 572 -21.38 53.24 -7.86
N GLY A 573 -20.63 54.31 -8.14
CA GLY A 573 -19.26 54.58 -7.69
C GLY A 573 -19.06 54.91 -6.21
N THR A 574 -19.64 54.18 -5.27
CA THR A 574 -19.36 54.34 -3.82
C THR A 574 -19.44 52.99 -3.11
N THR A 575 -18.37 52.20 -3.21
CA THR A 575 -18.23 50.96 -2.41
C THR A 575 -17.87 51.33 -0.97
N THR A 576 -18.86 51.52 -0.11
CA THR A 576 -18.61 51.53 1.33
C THR A 576 -18.18 50.13 1.77
N MET A 577 -17.08 50.01 2.52
CA MET A 577 -16.56 48.76 3.11
C MET A 577 -17.62 47.95 3.91
N SER A 578 -18.75 48.57 4.25
CA SER A 578 -19.89 47.96 4.94
C SER A 578 -20.71 46.99 4.08
N ALA A 579 -20.78 47.17 2.75
CA ALA A 579 -21.60 46.32 1.86
C ALA A 579 -20.94 44.96 1.56
N GLN A 580 -19.61 44.87 1.65
CA GLN A 580 -18.85 43.63 1.37
C GLN A 580 -19.03 42.53 2.43
N LYS A 581 -19.45 42.91 3.65
CA LYS A 581 -19.65 41.99 4.79
C LYS A 581 -21.08 41.51 4.98
N GLN A 582 -21.99 41.84 4.07
CA GLN A 582 -23.40 41.47 4.21
C GLN A 582 -23.58 40.01 3.78
N PHE A 583 -24.19 39.21 4.65
CA PHE A 583 -24.53 37.81 4.40
C PHE A 583 -26.00 37.71 4.00
N SER A 584 -26.32 36.81 3.07
CA SER A 584 -27.70 36.51 2.71
C SER A 584 -28.41 35.79 3.86
N ALA A 585 -29.74 35.81 3.89
CA ALA A 585 -30.53 35.11 4.91
C ALA A 585 -30.17 33.62 5.04
N ARG A 586 -29.85 32.96 3.92
CA ARG A 586 -29.39 31.56 3.91
C ARG A 586 -28.03 31.39 4.58
N GLU A 587 -27.09 32.31 4.34
CA GLU A 587 -25.77 32.31 4.96
C GLU A 587 -25.87 32.61 6.47
N THR A 588 -26.71 33.56 6.88
CA THR A 588 -26.98 33.87 8.30
C THR A 588 -27.52 32.66 9.06
N LEU A 589 -28.40 31.86 8.44
CA LEU A 589 -28.92 30.62 9.01
C LEU A 589 -27.81 29.61 9.34
N VAL A 590 -26.76 29.53 8.51
CA VAL A 590 -25.61 28.66 8.76
C VAL A 590 -24.87 29.10 10.02
N PHE A 591 -24.71 30.41 10.23
CA PHE A 591 -24.09 30.95 11.44
C PHE A 591 -24.95 30.78 12.71
N ILE A 592 -26.29 30.88 12.61
CA ILE A 592 -27.19 30.54 13.72
C ILE A 592 -27.00 29.07 14.13
N ARG A 593 -26.92 28.17 13.16
CA ARG A 593 -26.65 26.74 13.40
C ARG A 593 -25.25 26.52 13.97
N LEU A 594 -24.25 27.29 13.52
CA LEU A 594 -22.88 27.24 14.05
C LEU A 594 -22.86 27.58 15.54
N VAL A 595 -23.56 28.62 16.00
CA VAL A 595 -23.61 28.95 17.43
C VAL A 595 -24.19 27.78 18.22
N LYS A 596 -25.32 27.23 17.76
CA LYS A 596 -26.01 26.12 18.44
C LYS A 596 -25.16 24.86 18.56
N TRP A 597 -24.57 24.38 17.46
CA TRP A 597 -23.82 23.12 17.46
C TRP A 597 -22.36 23.31 17.87
N GLY A 598 -21.73 24.42 17.46
CA GLY A 598 -20.36 24.78 17.85
C GLY A 598 -20.22 24.87 19.36
N LEU A 599 -21.08 25.65 20.05
CA LEU A 599 -21.02 25.76 21.50
C LEU A 599 -21.29 24.44 22.23
N GLN A 600 -22.10 23.54 21.67
CA GLN A 600 -22.33 22.21 22.24
C GLN A 600 -21.11 21.30 22.06
N SER A 601 -20.41 21.39 20.92
CA SER A 601 -19.22 20.57 20.65
C SER A 601 -18.04 20.89 21.55
N LEU A 602 -17.94 22.13 22.07
CA LEU A 602 -16.88 22.57 22.97
C LEU A 602 -16.91 21.87 24.35
N ASP A 603 -18.03 21.22 24.70
CA ASP A 603 -18.13 20.42 25.93
C ASP A 603 -17.11 19.27 25.98
N ILE A 604 -16.53 18.89 24.84
CA ILE A 604 -15.48 17.89 24.80
C ILE A 604 -14.25 18.26 25.66
N TYR A 605 -14.01 19.55 25.89
CA TYR A 605 -12.94 20.02 26.76
C TYR A 605 -13.25 19.81 28.25
N THR A 606 -14.54 19.76 28.62
CA THR A 606 -14.96 19.44 29.99
C THR A 606 -14.68 17.98 30.40
N LEU A 607 -14.51 17.08 29.41
CA LEU A 607 -14.29 15.64 29.63
C LEU A 607 -12.92 15.25 30.20
N ALA A 608 -11.93 16.15 30.28
CA ALA A 608 -10.62 15.86 30.90
C ALA A 608 -10.26 16.78 32.05
N ALA A 609 -11.24 17.43 32.67
CA ALA A 609 -11.01 17.80 34.05
C ALA A 609 -10.86 16.48 34.83
N PRO A 610 -9.74 16.21 35.52
CA PRO A 610 -9.74 15.19 36.53
C PRO A 610 -10.83 15.60 37.52
N ARG A 611 -11.95 14.87 37.54
CA ARG A 611 -12.90 15.00 38.63
C ARG A 611 -12.13 14.53 39.86
N VAL A 612 -11.62 15.48 40.62
CA VAL A 612 -11.14 15.26 41.98
C VAL A 612 -12.21 14.40 42.67
N PRO A 613 -11.85 13.31 43.38
CA PRO A 613 -12.84 12.49 44.07
C PRO A 613 -13.73 13.41 44.88
N ALA A 614 -15.05 13.23 44.77
CA ALA A 614 -16.03 14.09 45.41
C ALA A 614 -15.65 14.31 46.89
N ALA A 615 -15.18 15.51 47.21
CA ALA A 615 -15.03 15.93 48.58
C ALA A 615 -16.44 15.97 49.23
N PRO A 616 -16.55 15.70 50.54
CA PRO A 616 -17.83 15.70 51.24
C PRO A 616 -18.60 17.02 51.06
N PRO A 617 -19.94 17.01 51.20
CA PRO A 617 -20.87 18.00 50.64
C PRO A 617 -20.88 19.39 51.31
N THR A 618 -19.75 19.88 51.83
CA THR A 618 -19.69 21.09 52.67
C THR A 618 -18.82 22.22 52.13
N GLN A 619 -18.40 22.20 50.86
CA GLN A 619 -17.74 23.35 50.22
C GLN A 619 -18.50 23.86 48.99
N PRO A 620 -18.58 25.20 48.78
CA PRO A 620 -19.15 25.76 47.55
C PRO A 620 -18.34 25.27 46.34
N PRO A 621 -18.98 25.04 45.17
CA PRO A 621 -18.29 24.54 43.99
C PRO A 621 -17.17 25.52 43.62
N ALA A 622 -15.92 25.04 43.66
CA ALA A 622 -14.79 25.82 43.18
C ALA A 622 -15.03 26.20 41.70
N PRO A 623 -14.69 27.42 41.27
CA PRO A 623 -14.90 27.85 39.89
C PRO A 623 -14.18 26.89 38.96
N HIS A 624 -14.88 26.40 37.94
CA HIS A 624 -14.33 25.51 36.94
C HIS A 624 -13.16 26.22 36.24
N VAL A 625 -11.92 25.91 36.64
CA VAL A 625 -10.72 26.48 36.00
C VAL A 625 -10.62 25.85 34.62
N ARG A 626 -11.13 26.58 33.61
CA ARG A 626 -11.07 26.17 32.20
C ARG A 626 -9.64 25.88 31.80
N SER A 627 -9.44 24.83 31.02
CA SER A 627 -8.11 24.50 30.51
C SER A 627 -7.59 25.63 29.62
N LYS A 628 -6.26 25.82 29.58
CA LYS A 628 -5.64 26.82 28.69
C LYS A 628 -6.06 26.61 27.23
N GLU A 629 -6.13 25.34 26.81
CA GLU A 629 -6.55 24.96 25.45
C GLU A 629 -8.01 25.33 25.16
N GLU A 630 -8.92 25.07 26.09
CA GLU A 630 -10.35 25.45 25.96
C GLU A 630 -10.51 26.97 25.80
N LYS A 631 -9.77 27.74 26.60
CA LYS A 631 -9.78 29.20 26.52
C LYS A 631 -9.33 29.69 25.14
N GLU A 632 -8.23 29.16 24.61
CA GLU A 632 -7.73 29.49 23.27
C GLU A 632 -8.78 29.18 22.19
N VAL A 633 -9.45 28.02 22.25
CA VAL A 633 -10.48 27.66 21.26
C VAL A 633 -11.72 28.55 21.38
N LEU A 634 -12.13 28.92 22.58
CA LEU A 634 -13.23 29.87 22.81
C LEU A 634 -12.90 31.26 22.25
N GLU A 635 -11.67 31.74 22.38
CA GLU A 635 -11.22 33.00 21.78
C GLU A 635 -11.24 32.95 20.25
N HIS A 636 -10.85 31.82 19.65
CA HIS A 636 -10.98 31.63 18.20
C HIS A 636 -12.45 31.61 17.77
N PHE A 637 -13.32 30.96 18.53
CA PHE A 637 -14.75 30.85 18.24
C PHE A 637 -15.46 32.20 18.35
N SER A 638 -15.18 32.99 19.39
CA SER A 638 -15.74 34.35 19.54
C SER A 638 -15.22 35.28 18.44
N GLY A 639 -13.95 35.15 18.06
CA GLY A 639 -13.33 35.91 16.98
C GLY A 639 -14.00 35.74 15.61
N VAL A 640 -14.74 34.65 15.38
CA VAL A 640 -15.56 34.46 14.16
C VAL A 640 -16.61 35.57 14.03
N PHE A 641 -17.30 35.87 15.14
CA PHE A 641 -18.43 36.79 15.16
C PHE A 641 -18.00 38.25 15.23
N SER A 642 -16.84 38.55 15.84
CA SER A 642 -16.27 39.90 15.88
C SER A 642 -15.94 40.46 14.50
N MET A 643 -15.78 39.61 13.48
CA MET A 643 -15.42 40.01 12.12
C MET A 643 -16.63 40.31 11.23
N MET A 644 -17.83 39.93 11.67
CA MET A 644 -19.08 40.07 10.91
C MET A 644 -19.63 41.49 10.95
N ASN A 645 -20.57 41.79 10.04
CA ASN A 645 -21.33 43.03 10.12
C ASN A 645 -22.17 43.03 11.41
N PRO A 646 -22.16 44.12 12.22
CA PRO A 646 -22.95 44.23 13.45
C PRO A 646 -24.44 43.87 13.28
N GLN A 647 -25.06 44.19 12.14
CA GLN A 647 -26.47 43.85 11.88
C GLN A 647 -26.68 42.34 11.79
N THR A 648 -25.83 41.63 11.03
CA THR A 648 -25.88 40.17 10.94
C THR A 648 -25.58 39.52 12.29
N PHE A 649 -24.64 40.07 13.06
CA PHE A 649 -24.35 39.58 14.41
C PHE A 649 -25.55 39.76 15.35
N GLN A 650 -26.23 40.91 15.30
CA GLN A 650 -27.42 41.18 16.10
C GLN A 650 -28.52 40.16 15.81
N GLU A 651 -28.81 39.88 14.54
CA GLU A 651 -29.78 38.85 14.14
C GLU A 651 -29.42 37.46 14.66
N ILE A 652 -28.15 37.05 14.50
CA ILE A 652 -27.66 35.75 15.01
C ILE A 652 -27.82 35.70 16.53
N PHE A 653 -27.36 36.73 17.23
CA PHE A 653 -27.35 36.77 18.70
C PHE A 653 -28.76 36.76 19.28
N THR A 654 -29.68 37.56 18.73
CA THR A 654 -31.09 37.57 19.13
C THR A 654 -31.74 36.20 18.95
N ALA A 655 -31.40 35.47 17.88
CA ALA A 655 -31.92 34.12 17.65
C ALA A 655 -31.33 33.05 18.58
N THR A 656 -30.14 33.28 19.15
CA THR A 656 -29.40 32.25 19.91
C THR A 656 -29.23 32.53 21.40
N ILE A 657 -29.55 33.74 21.88
CA ILE A 657 -29.30 34.16 23.26
C ILE A 657 -29.96 33.26 24.30
N SER A 658 -31.21 32.85 24.08
CA SER A 658 -31.93 31.93 24.97
C SER A 658 -31.19 30.59 25.13
N HIS A 659 -30.67 30.06 24.02
CA HIS A 659 -29.86 28.85 24.02
C HIS A 659 -28.52 29.03 24.72
N MET A 660 -27.85 30.17 24.52
CA MET A 660 -26.58 30.48 25.19
C MET A 660 -26.75 30.57 26.71
N VAL A 661 -27.80 31.22 27.19
CA VAL A 661 -28.12 31.34 28.63
C VAL A 661 -28.41 29.97 29.24
N GLU A 662 -29.23 29.15 28.59
CA GLU A 662 -29.52 27.78 29.05
C GLU A 662 -28.24 26.94 29.16
N ARG A 663 -27.28 27.16 28.26
CA ARG A 663 -26.00 26.44 28.22
C ARG A 663 -25.04 26.89 29.30
N ILE A 664 -24.94 28.20 29.56
CA ILE A 664 -24.12 28.74 30.66
C ILE A 664 -24.60 28.19 32.01
N ASN A 665 -25.92 27.97 32.17
CA ASN A 665 -26.47 27.41 33.40
C ASN A 665 -26.32 25.88 33.54
N LYS A 666 -25.94 25.16 32.47
CA LYS A 666 -25.71 23.70 32.48
C LYS A 666 -24.25 23.31 32.70
N ILE A 667 -23.32 24.23 32.46
CA ILE A 667 -21.87 24.11 32.73
C ILE A 667 -21.63 24.57 34.17
#